data_AF-A0AAV9Z883-F1
#
_entry.id   AF-A0AAV9Z883-F1
#
_cell.length_a   1.000
_cell.length_b   1.000
_cell.length_c   1.000
_cell.angle_alpha   90.00
_cell.angle_beta   90.00
_cell.angle_gamma   90.00
#
_symmetry.space_group_name_H-M   'P 1'
#
loop_
_entity.id
_entity.type
_entity.pdbx_description
1 polymer ?
#
loop_
_entity_poly.entity_id
_entity_poly.type
_entity_poly.pdbx_seq_one_letter_code
_entity_poly.pdbx_strand_id
1 'polypeptide(L)'
;MSGLPDKLKIPEGVERLALPAADIPVTSLINFVLPPQRKSTAFADPSDYLSDLPPTVTVFDVKDIPVPPSVAVKAFGRAILLDPDTQSIELIHSPAHRGKTDRYPLWLATIWSSMEDVRAARTIWRTAVDRVHEMLEKVSTSKAAAERANTALTALEGISWTEKIKGFKTGGSILDLSFWLTSDWLTTDHEDQMLELLALDLGLSDASTNSIQSTYFVQALGQAYKNPHTYRTARHFQWLRGIGTAFATKQRQRLGTIANVNGNHWVALTIDWEEKTIGYGDGFLAQVPKDLRKHLDWWIFEHVGEEFRWTNMPTPKQTDAHSCGILAYFALAHSFDKTRFPLPESSAPALADERIKMFLRIVEQHESKLGTFASEARDYIVWDHSPANDAYEPEENNDDSDLEPLHPASPVYEAPDNSTTRSDSDFEPSRSATPGSRASSPPPSPAQEEFPLELLPTTTGPDRPSTPPTTKRTYAERASDTPHTSPAKKKIKEKVESATRRAMDSLSKGTKIPALFRMAGWAKPKVLSEQEKQDVFAAEAEEGRMKAEEWAKRERAIKAERDASRKAAQNERQRRHRASKRAAKEAENPGARKRRKVALEYRETTSVSEVAEASRPARQIGKKIKEKNRKPQGRKQTKAARTPKYVNWVTPFSWSCITAAQRKVGWGLTDIVRELHRVNYDFFQYLTVQTLKGWIEKVDGFSRWTPNVLARAAKGNITGHNKGGRRGILSAYPEIIDEVISQLKDLRSAGAPLSLASVRCIIIATIRDQAPEIFEQKFKDGSTFQVSDSFCRKFLDKTLVWSMRKGTKAAQKLPVDAEEKYFPIKAWEMCLVRGGLNLSYSCMTSFETTERLANLRTERPDLWNDFNDKDKLPDYCPGDDEEVAEDIEAHEDEEMGADDSEVPTREVVNHVITKTTRKNRKVRKDGAVGLVSSCEAEDIDAEVAAPEASAGGDAEGEGSGKRRRRPNVRYAGPEFWRHANDNDEDLAAPADADLL
;
A
#
# COMPACT_ATOMS: atom_id res chain seq x y z
N MET A 1 -20.07 16.83 -10.09
CA MET A 1 -21.11 17.82 -9.71
C MET A 1 -22.46 17.55 -10.36
N SER A 2 -22.55 17.30 -11.68
CA SER A 2 -23.82 17.25 -12.45
C SER A 2 -24.94 16.35 -11.90
N GLY A 3 -24.63 15.24 -11.23
CA GLY A 3 -25.62 14.32 -10.63
C GLY A 3 -26.01 14.60 -9.17
N LEU A 4 -25.66 15.76 -8.59
CA LEU A 4 -26.13 16.15 -7.26
C LEU A 4 -27.56 16.72 -7.32
N PRO A 5 -28.43 16.43 -6.34
CA PRO A 5 -29.71 17.12 -6.16
C PRO A 5 -29.53 18.64 -6.12
N ASP A 6 -30.48 19.41 -6.66
CA ASP A 6 -30.35 20.87 -6.75
C ASP A 6 -30.13 21.55 -5.39
N LYS A 7 -30.74 21.02 -4.31
CA LYS A 7 -30.51 21.51 -2.93
C LYS A 7 -29.06 21.40 -2.44
N LEU A 8 -28.22 20.60 -3.11
CA LEU A 8 -26.78 20.42 -2.84
C LEU A 8 -25.84 21.11 -3.86
N LYS A 9 -26.36 21.70 -4.94
CA LYS A 9 -25.54 22.44 -5.91
C LYS A 9 -25.10 23.78 -5.32
N ILE A 10 -23.81 24.07 -5.38
CA ILE A 10 -23.25 25.34 -4.90
C ILE A 10 -23.66 26.45 -5.88
N PRO A 11 -24.21 27.60 -5.42
CA PRO A 11 -24.55 28.71 -6.30
C PRO A 11 -23.30 29.31 -6.96
N GLU A 12 -23.45 29.79 -8.18
CA GLU A 12 -22.36 30.44 -8.91
C GLU A 12 -21.81 31.65 -8.13
N GLY A 13 -20.49 31.87 -8.21
CA GLY A 13 -19.79 32.89 -7.44
C GLY A 13 -19.49 32.51 -5.98
N VAL A 14 -20.42 31.83 -5.29
CA VAL A 14 -20.22 31.40 -3.88
C VAL A 14 -19.02 30.45 -3.74
N GLU A 15 -18.83 29.56 -4.71
CA GLU A 15 -17.67 28.66 -4.76
C GLU A 15 -16.34 29.43 -4.79
N ARG A 16 -16.24 30.51 -5.60
CA ARG A 16 -15.06 31.38 -5.70
C ARG A 16 -14.82 32.24 -4.44
N LEU A 17 -15.82 32.39 -3.57
CA LEU A 17 -15.66 33.01 -2.26
C LEU A 17 -15.16 31.99 -1.23
N ALA A 18 -15.70 30.76 -1.23
CA ALA A 18 -15.46 29.79 -0.16
C ALA A 18 -14.22 28.91 -0.38
N LEU A 19 -13.85 28.63 -1.63
CA LEU A 19 -12.76 27.73 -2.01
C LEU A 19 -11.66 28.50 -2.77
N PRO A 20 -10.40 28.01 -2.77
CA PRO A 20 -9.41 28.45 -3.75
C PRO A 20 -9.90 28.09 -5.15
N ALA A 21 -9.67 28.97 -6.12
CA ALA A 21 -9.91 28.64 -7.52
C ALA A 21 -8.99 27.49 -7.97
N ALA A 22 -9.44 26.70 -8.94
CA ALA A 22 -8.79 25.45 -9.33
C ALA A 22 -7.40 25.65 -9.95
N ASP A 23 -7.19 26.83 -10.53
CA ASP A 23 -6.03 27.30 -11.28
C ASP A 23 -4.94 27.98 -10.43
N ILE A 24 -5.19 28.27 -9.13
CA ILE A 24 -4.18 28.99 -8.34
C ILE A 24 -2.90 28.17 -8.13
N PRO A 25 -1.72 28.84 -8.04
CA PRO A 25 -0.47 28.16 -7.74
C PRO A 25 -0.47 27.35 -6.43
N VAL A 26 0.34 26.31 -6.37
CA VAL A 26 0.56 25.52 -5.15
C VAL A 26 1.00 26.39 -3.97
N THR A 27 1.89 27.37 -4.18
CA THR A 27 2.28 28.33 -3.12
C THR A 27 1.10 29.18 -2.64
N SER A 28 0.18 29.53 -3.53
CA SER A 28 -1.05 30.25 -3.18
C SER A 28 -2.03 29.36 -2.41
N LEU A 29 -2.18 28.08 -2.77
CA LEU A 29 -2.93 27.11 -1.95
C LEU A 29 -2.34 26.96 -0.54
N ILE A 30 -1.01 26.87 -0.42
CA ILE A 30 -0.32 26.77 0.89
C ILE A 30 -0.65 27.98 1.76
N ASN A 31 -0.84 29.16 1.19
CA ASN A 31 -1.15 30.40 1.92
C ASN A 31 -2.67 30.67 2.10
N PHE A 32 -3.54 30.17 1.23
CA PHE A 32 -4.99 30.40 1.21
C PHE A 32 -5.65 30.27 2.60
N VAL A 33 -6.42 31.27 3.05
CA VAL A 33 -7.03 31.24 4.38
C VAL A 33 -8.34 30.44 4.34
N LEU A 34 -8.36 29.30 5.03
CA LEU A 34 -9.55 28.44 5.18
C LEU A 34 -10.25 28.72 6.53
N PRO A 35 -11.59 28.60 6.60
CA PRO A 35 -12.29 28.76 7.88
C PRO A 35 -11.80 27.74 8.92
N PRO A 36 -11.86 28.08 10.23
CA PRO A 36 -11.34 27.22 11.29
C PRO A 36 -12.18 25.96 11.47
N GLN A 37 -11.56 24.78 11.35
CA GLN A 37 -12.23 23.51 11.60
C GLN A 37 -12.35 23.21 13.09
N ARG A 38 -13.54 22.79 13.55
CA ARG A 38 -13.76 22.35 14.94
C ARG A 38 -13.13 20.98 15.19
N LYS A 39 -12.15 20.95 16.10
CA LYS A 39 -11.45 19.73 16.57
C LYS A 39 -12.23 18.93 17.64
N SER A 40 -13.56 19.06 17.69
CA SER A 40 -14.37 18.43 18.76
C SER A 40 -14.33 16.91 18.65
N THR A 41 -14.19 16.25 19.80
CA THR A 41 -14.33 14.79 19.93
C THR A 41 -15.70 14.38 20.50
N ALA A 42 -16.46 15.33 21.03
CA ALA A 42 -17.89 15.14 21.25
C ALA A 42 -18.58 15.24 19.89
N PHE A 43 -18.99 14.07 19.38
CA PHE A 43 -19.90 13.97 18.25
C PHE A 43 -21.29 14.36 18.72
N ALA A 44 -21.84 15.40 18.08
CA ALA A 44 -23.27 15.44 17.81
C ALA A 44 -23.55 14.46 16.66
N ASP A 45 -24.75 13.91 16.59
CA ASP A 45 -25.16 13.12 15.43
C ASP A 45 -25.27 14.04 14.19
N PRO A 46 -24.95 13.58 12.98
CA PRO A 46 -25.28 14.31 11.76
C PRO A 46 -26.73 14.82 11.68
N SER A 47 -27.71 14.13 12.30
CA SER A 47 -29.09 14.64 12.41
C SER A 47 -29.21 15.93 13.22
N ASP A 48 -28.36 16.13 14.24
CA ASP A 48 -28.40 17.31 15.12
C ASP A 48 -27.99 18.62 14.40
N TYR A 49 -27.52 18.50 13.15
CA TYR A 49 -27.16 19.61 12.28
C TYR A 49 -28.20 19.87 11.18
N LEU A 50 -29.23 19.03 11.02
CA LEU A 50 -30.16 19.10 9.90
C LEU A 50 -31.54 19.58 10.36
N SER A 51 -32.23 20.30 9.50
CA SER A 51 -33.57 20.83 9.75
C SER A 51 -34.46 20.67 8.52
N ASP A 52 -35.70 20.26 8.77
CA ASP A 52 -36.84 20.25 7.86
C ASP A 52 -37.29 21.66 7.45
N LEU A 53 -37.09 22.65 8.34
CA LEU A 53 -37.39 24.05 8.07
C LEU A 53 -36.47 24.67 7.00
N PRO A 54 -36.97 25.61 6.18
CA PRO A 54 -36.18 26.29 5.14
C PRO A 54 -35.04 27.15 5.72
N PRO A 55 -33.98 27.40 4.92
CA PRO A 55 -32.87 28.26 5.34
C PRO A 55 -33.31 29.70 5.57
N THR A 56 -32.80 30.30 6.64
CA THR A 56 -33.04 31.71 7.02
C THR A 56 -31.92 32.65 6.61
N VAL A 57 -30.76 32.10 6.20
CA VAL A 57 -29.57 32.86 5.80
C VAL A 57 -29.30 32.66 4.30
N THR A 58 -29.21 33.76 3.53
CA THR A 58 -28.90 33.74 2.09
C THR A 58 -27.40 33.75 1.77
N VAL A 59 -26.57 33.94 2.81
CA VAL A 59 -25.12 33.67 2.91
C VAL A 59 -24.20 34.35 1.89
N PHE A 60 -23.65 35.52 2.27
CA PHE A 60 -22.40 36.04 1.71
C PHE A 60 -21.18 35.62 2.55
N ASP A 61 -21.34 35.40 3.85
CA ASP A 61 -20.25 35.26 4.84
C ASP A 61 -19.71 33.82 5.00
N VAL A 62 -19.69 33.02 3.93
CA VAL A 62 -19.28 31.59 3.97
C VAL A 62 -17.86 31.41 4.55
N LYS A 63 -16.98 32.40 4.36
CA LYS A 63 -15.60 32.42 4.86
C LYS A 63 -15.47 32.40 6.39
N ASP A 64 -16.46 32.92 7.11
CA ASP A 64 -16.43 33.05 8.57
C ASP A 64 -17.16 31.90 9.29
N ILE A 65 -17.89 31.06 8.53
CA ILE A 65 -18.55 29.87 9.06
C ILE A 65 -17.48 28.82 9.41
N PRO A 66 -17.31 28.45 10.71
CA PRO A 66 -16.35 27.42 11.09
C PRO A 66 -16.77 26.07 10.52
N VAL A 67 -15.83 25.26 10.04
CA VAL A 67 -16.15 23.94 9.47
C VAL A 67 -16.38 22.93 10.60
N PRO A 68 -17.42 22.07 10.52
CA PRO A 68 -17.61 20.95 11.45
C PRO A 68 -16.42 19.96 11.48
N PRO A 69 -16.37 19.04 12.47
CA PRO A 69 -15.39 17.96 12.45
C PRO A 69 -15.51 17.12 11.17
N SER A 70 -14.37 16.73 10.57
CA SER A 70 -14.28 15.99 9.28
C SER A 70 -15.28 14.82 9.13
N VAL A 71 -15.56 14.12 10.22
CA VAL A 71 -16.45 12.94 10.22
C VAL A 71 -17.94 13.32 10.19
N ALA A 72 -18.32 14.49 10.70
CA ALA A 72 -19.67 15.03 10.53
C ALA A 72 -19.87 15.50 9.08
N VAL A 73 -18.88 16.23 8.51
CA VAL A 73 -18.87 16.64 7.10
C VAL A 73 -19.08 15.44 6.16
N LYS A 74 -18.31 14.35 6.38
CA LYS A 74 -18.39 13.11 5.61
C LYS A 74 -19.68 12.30 5.83
N ALA A 75 -20.49 12.67 6.83
CA ALA A 75 -21.77 12.03 7.10
C ALA A 75 -22.97 12.84 6.60
N PHE A 76 -22.90 14.17 6.51
CA PHE A 76 -23.98 15.02 5.97
C PHE A 76 -24.41 14.59 4.57
N GLY A 77 -23.44 14.33 3.67
CA GLY A 77 -23.74 13.87 2.30
C GLY A 77 -24.52 12.54 2.26
N ARG A 78 -24.46 11.71 3.31
CA ARG A 78 -25.32 10.53 3.45
C ARG A 78 -26.65 10.85 4.13
N ALA A 79 -26.64 11.68 5.18
CA ALA A 79 -27.85 12.04 5.92
C ALA A 79 -28.86 12.80 5.04
N ILE A 80 -28.40 13.80 4.29
CA ILE A 80 -29.22 14.62 3.37
C ILE A 80 -29.76 13.81 2.16
N LEU A 81 -29.21 12.61 1.90
CA LEU A 81 -29.71 11.65 0.91
C LEU A 81 -30.61 10.55 1.49
N LEU A 82 -30.63 10.38 2.82
CA LEU A 82 -31.53 9.46 3.51
C LEU A 82 -32.80 10.15 4.02
N ASP A 83 -32.71 11.47 4.26
CA ASP A 83 -33.82 12.34 4.63
C ASP A 83 -34.15 13.29 3.46
N PRO A 84 -35.26 13.06 2.72
CA PRO A 84 -35.69 13.95 1.66
C PRO A 84 -36.23 15.28 2.19
N ASP A 85 -36.81 15.29 3.40
CA ASP A 85 -37.54 16.40 4.01
C ASP A 85 -36.61 17.43 4.65
N THR A 86 -35.39 17.06 5.01
CA THR A 86 -34.30 18.00 5.35
C THR A 86 -34.16 19.10 4.28
N GLN A 87 -34.30 20.37 4.67
CA GLN A 87 -34.18 21.56 3.81
C GLN A 87 -32.97 22.45 4.13
N SER A 88 -32.41 22.37 5.34
CA SER A 88 -31.33 23.27 5.78
C SER A 88 -30.40 22.67 6.85
N ILE A 89 -29.37 23.44 7.23
CA ILE A 89 -28.32 23.08 8.18
C ILE A 89 -28.25 24.09 9.33
N GLU A 90 -28.19 23.62 10.57
CA GLU A 90 -27.98 24.44 11.78
C GLU A 90 -26.53 24.35 12.30
N LEU A 91 -25.95 25.51 12.67
CA LEU A 91 -24.53 25.61 13.07
C LEU A 91 -24.28 25.30 14.56
N ILE A 92 -24.76 24.17 15.07
CA ILE A 92 -24.68 23.80 16.50
C ILE A 92 -23.24 23.75 17.07
N HIS A 93 -22.23 23.61 16.21
CA HIS A 93 -20.79 23.63 16.52
C HIS A 93 -20.18 25.05 16.59
N SER A 94 -20.96 26.10 16.36
CA SER A 94 -20.53 27.49 16.34
C SER A 94 -21.09 28.28 17.54
N PRO A 95 -20.28 28.62 18.55
CA PRO A 95 -20.76 29.33 19.74
C PRO A 95 -21.42 30.69 19.44
N ALA A 96 -21.03 31.35 18.34
CA ALA A 96 -21.63 32.62 17.88
C ALA A 96 -23.04 32.46 17.27
N HIS A 97 -23.49 31.22 17.05
CA HIS A 97 -24.80 30.87 16.49
C HIS A 97 -25.63 30.01 17.46
N ARG A 98 -25.08 29.63 18.61
CA ARG A 98 -25.74 28.77 19.58
C ARG A 98 -26.90 29.50 20.24
N GLY A 99 -28.13 29.09 19.92
CA GLY A 99 -29.36 29.76 20.39
C GLY A 99 -29.90 30.81 19.42
N LYS A 100 -29.32 30.94 18.22
CA LYS A 100 -29.97 31.63 17.09
C LYS A 100 -30.69 30.61 16.19
N THR A 101 -31.73 31.06 15.49
CA THR A 101 -32.45 30.27 14.47
C THR A 101 -31.84 30.46 13.08
N ASP A 102 -30.50 30.42 13.01
CA ASP A 102 -29.73 30.66 11.78
C ASP A 102 -29.58 29.32 11.02
N ARG A 103 -30.40 29.14 9.98
CA ARG A 103 -30.46 27.95 9.13
C ARG A 103 -29.85 28.24 7.76
N TYR A 104 -28.95 27.38 7.32
CA TYR A 104 -28.13 27.57 6.13
C TYR A 104 -28.52 26.59 5.01
N PRO A 105 -28.38 26.96 3.73
CA PRO A 105 -28.68 26.06 2.61
C PRO A 105 -27.82 24.78 2.61
N LEU A 106 -28.38 23.68 2.13
CA LEU A 106 -27.73 22.36 2.18
C LEU A 106 -26.43 22.27 1.35
N TRP A 107 -26.26 23.09 0.31
CA TRP A 107 -25.01 23.20 -0.44
C TRP A 107 -23.80 23.60 0.42
N LEU A 108 -24.02 24.14 1.63
CA LEU A 108 -22.94 24.41 2.59
C LEU A 108 -22.23 23.13 3.03
N ALA A 109 -22.92 21.98 3.08
CA ALA A 109 -22.28 20.67 3.27
C ALA A 109 -21.36 20.29 2.10
N THR A 110 -21.75 20.61 0.86
CA THR A 110 -20.92 20.42 -0.34
C THR A 110 -19.63 21.25 -0.24
N ILE A 111 -19.74 22.54 0.12
CA ILE A 111 -18.57 23.42 0.34
C ILE A 111 -17.67 22.87 1.45
N TRP A 112 -18.23 22.45 2.59
CA TRP A 112 -17.43 21.87 3.67
C TRP A 112 -16.71 20.59 3.25
N SER A 113 -17.33 19.75 2.40
CA SER A 113 -16.65 18.57 1.84
C SER A 113 -15.45 18.99 1.00
N SER A 114 -15.64 19.89 0.02
CA SER A 114 -14.54 20.40 -0.80
C SER A 114 -13.45 21.08 0.04
N MET A 115 -13.81 21.78 1.12
CA MET A 115 -12.83 22.35 2.06
C MET A 115 -11.97 21.29 2.75
N GLU A 116 -12.47 20.07 3.00
CA GLU A 116 -11.66 18.99 3.57
C GLU A 116 -10.64 18.45 2.57
N ASP A 117 -11.01 18.38 1.29
CA ASP A 117 -10.11 17.98 0.21
C ASP A 117 -9.03 19.05 -0.03
N VAL A 118 -9.41 20.34 -0.02
CA VAL A 118 -8.48 21.49 -0.03
C VAL A 118 -7.55 21.46 1.20
N ARG A 119 -8.04 21.11 2.40
CA ARG A 119 -7.17 20.92 3.59
C ARG A 119 -6.19 19.77 3.40
N ALA A 120 -6.61 18.66 2.80
CA ALA A 120 -5.75 17.51 2.54
C ALA A 120 -4.63 17.88 1.56
N ALA A 121 -5.00 18.43 0.39
CA ALA A 121 -4.09 18.95 -0.62
C ALA A 121 -3.07 19.94 -0.03
N ARG A 122 -3.55 20.94 0.73
CA ARG A 122 -2.71 21.93 1.41
C ARG A 122 -1.75 21.32 2.44
N THR A 123 -2.18 20.27 3.14
CA THR A 123 -1.34 19.59 4.17
C THR A 123 -0.23 18.78 3.51
N ILE A 124 -0.53 18.10 2.40
CA ILE A 124 0.43 17.39 1.57
C ILE A 124 1.46 18.37 1.02
N TRP A 125 1.01 19.42 0.33
CA TRP A 125 1.88 20.41 -0.29
C TRP A 125 2.74 21.20 0.71
N ARG A 126 2.20 21.56 1.88
CA ARG A 126 3.03 22.16 2.94
C ARG A 126 4.10 21.20 3.45
N THR A 127 3.80 19.90 3.58
CA THR A 127 4.79 18.91 4.02
C THR A 127 5.94 18.77 3.03
N ALA A 128 5.67 18.90 1.73
CA ALA A 128 6.68 18.99 0.67
C ALA A 128 7.52 20.27 0.77
N VAL A 129 6.89 21.45 0.86
CA VAL A 129 7.63 22.74 0.94
C VAL A 129 8.44 22.86 2.24
N ASP A 130 7.88 22.49 3.39
CA ASP A 130 8.60 22.42 4.68
C ASP A 130 9.85 21.52 4.56
N ARG A 131 9.78 20.46 3.75
CA ARG A 131 10.89 19.52 3.53
C ARG A 131 11.95 20.06 2.58
N VAL A 132 11.58 20.80 1.52
CA VAL A 132 12.55 21.49 0.65
C VAL A 132 13.30 22.58 1.44
N HIS A 133 12.62 23.30 2.34
CA HIS A 133 13.30 24.21 3.28
C HIS A 133 14.22 23.47 4.27
N GLU A 134 13.81 22.32 4.83
CA GLU A 134 14.68 21.47 5.67
C GLU A 134 15.93 20.98 4.90
N MET A 135 15.84 20.84 3.58
CA MET A 135 16.99 20.53 2.72
C MET A 135 17.86 21.76 2.48
N LEU A 136 17.30 22.94 2.18
CA LEU A 136 18.05 24.20 2.04
C LEU A 136 18.92 24.50 3.28
N GLU A 137 18.38 24.33 4.49
CA GLU A 137 19.15 24.51 5.74
C GLU A 137 20.36 23.55 5.82
N LYS A 138 20.17 22.29 5.43
CA LYS A 138 21.13 21.18 5.62
C LYS A 138 22.14 21.01 4.50
N VAL A 139 21.78 21.42 3.30
CA VAL A 139 22.59 21.31 2.07
C VAL A 139 23.30 22.65 1.80
N SER A 140 23.40 23.51 2.81
CA SER A 140 24.21 24.74 2.85
C SER A 140 25.70 24.55 2.52
N THR A 141 26.19 23.31 2.44
CA THR A 141 27.53 22.95 1.94
C THR A 141 27.61 22.74 0.41
N SER A 142 26.49 22.69 -0.32
CA SER A 142 26.45 22.47 -1.78
C SER A 142 25.56 23.50 -2.47
N LYS A 143 26.20 24.53 -3.05
CA LYS A 143 25.52 25.63 -3.76
C LYS A 143 24.51 25.10 -4.79
N ALA A 144 24.92 24.17 -5.65
CA ALA A 144 24.10 23.69 -6.76
C ALA A 144 22.82 22.94 -6.32
N ALA A 145 22.86 22.25 -5.19
CA ALA A 145 21.67 21.57 -4.65
C ALA A 145 20.75 22.54 -3.88
N ALA A 146 21.30 23.59 -3.24
CA ALA A 146 20.50 24.69 -2.72
C ALA A 146 19.85 25.51 -3.85
N GLU A 147 20.55 25.71 -4.97
CA GLU A 147 20.07 26.36 -6.18
C GLU A 147 18.87 25.58 -6.76
N ARG A 148 19.01 24.27 -7.01
CA ARG A 148 17.89 23.39 -7.43
C ARG A 148 16.71 23.39 -6.46
N ALA A 149 16.96 23.42 -5.15
CA ALA A 149 15.90 23.50 -4.16
C ALA A 149 15.12 24.83 -4.24
N ASN A 150 15.78 25.95 -4.55
CA ASN A 150 15.10 27.21 -4.84
C ASN A 150 14.34 27.15 -6.17
N THR A 151 14.92 26.59 -7.24
CA THR A 151 14.22 26.37 -8.53
C THR A 151 12.93 25.56 -8.32
N ALA A 152 12.97 24.54 -7.47
CA ALA A 152 11.80 23.72 -7.16
C ALA A 152 10.73 24.46 -6.36
N LEU A 153 11.10 25.44 -5.53
CA LEU A 153 10.13 26.33 -4.87
C LEU A 153 9.50 27.31 -5.87
N THR A 154 10.28 27.91 -6.77
CA THR A 154 9.77 28.78 -7.84
C THR A 154 8.86 28.03 -8.82
N ALA A 155 9.17 26.77 -9.16
CA ALA A 155 8.30 25.93 -9.97
C ALA A 155 6.88 25.78 -9.38
N LEU A 156 6.76 25.68 -8.04
CA LEU A 156 5.47 25.62 -7.35
C LEU A 156 4.67 26.94 -7.38
N GLU A 157 5.23 28.01 -7.93
CA GLU A 157 4.56 29.28 -8.22
C GLU A 157 3.92 29.32 -9.61
N GLY A 158 4.39 28.50 -10.56
CA GLY A 158 3.76 28.31 -11.89
C GLY A 158 2.71 27.20 -11.93
N ILE A 159 2.82 26.20 -11.05
CA ILE A 159 2.00 24.98 -11.07
C ILE A 159 0.65 25.17 -10.37
N SER A 160 -0.45 24.97 -11.11
CA SER A 160 -1.83 24.88 -10.61
C SER A 160 -2.01 23.71 -9.62
N TRP A 161 -2.75 23.90 -8.53
CA TRP A 161 -2.89 22.87 -7.48
C TRP A 161 -3.90 21.74 -7.75
N THR A 162 -4.79 21.87 -8.74
CA THR A 162 -5.81 20.84 -9.06
C THR A 162 -5.53 20.02 -10.31
N GLU A 163 -4.55 20.43 -11.12
CA GLU A 163 -4.37 19.89 -12.45
C GLU A 163 -3.93 18.42 -12.49
N LYS A 164 -3.94 17.87 -13.71
CA LYS A 164 -3.26 16.63 -14.02
C LYS A 164 -1.87 16.93 -14.54
N ILE A 165 -0.93 16.06 -14.24
CA ILE A 165 0.39 16.06 -14.88
C ILE A 165 0.17 15.80 -16.38
N LYS A 166 0.89 16.54 -17.23
CA LYS A 166 0.76 16.52 -18.70
C LYS A 166 2.06 16.05 -19.33
N GLY A 167 2.00 15.53 -20.55
CA GLY A 167 3.20 15.03 -21.26
C GLY A 167 3.67 13.63 -20.89
N PHE A 168 2.84 12.88 -20.17
CA PHE A 168 3.04 11.47 -19.84
C PHE A 168 1.80 10.66 -20.26
N LYS A 169 1.94 9.36 -20.49
CA LYS A 169 0.80 8.46 -20.74
C LYS A 169 -0.02 8.30 -19.46
N THR A 170 0.65 8.15 -18.31
CA THR A 170 0.02 8.15 -16.98
C THR A 170 -0.30 9.58 -16.51
N GLY A 171 -1.50 10.07 -16.87
CA GLY A 171 -2.03 11.38 -16.45
C GLY A 171 -2.44 11.44 -14.98
N GLY A 172 -1.45 11.37 -14.08
CA GLY A 172 -1.59 11.46 -12.62
C GLY A 172 -2.04 12.84 -12.11
N SER A 173 -2.27 12.97 -10.81
CA SER A 173 -2.62 14.25 -10.18
C SER A 173 -1.37 15.10 -9.95
N ILE A 174 -1.49 16.41 -10.07
CA ILE A 174 -0.39 17.31 -9.69
C ILE A 174 0.00 17.17 -8.21
N LEU A 175 -0.92 16.71 -7.35
CA LEU A 175 -0.65 16.36 -5.95
C LEU A 175 0.42 15.26 -5.80
N ASP A 176 0.55 14.37 -6.78
CA ASP A 176 1.53 13.29 -6.76
C ASP A 176 2.96 13.85 -6.85
N LEU A 177 3.16 14.99 -7.52
CA LEU A 177 4.48 15.65 -7.59
C LEU A 177 5.07 15.99 -6.21
N SER A 178 4.24 16.15 -5.19
CA SER A 178 4.69 16.38 -3.81
C SER A 178 5.54 15.24 -3.25
N PHE A 179 5.35 13.99 -3.71
CA PHE A 179 6.07 12.81 -3.22
C PHE A 179 7.56 12.83 -3.60
N TRP A 180 7.93 13.50 -4.69
CA TRP A 180 9.34 13.76 -5.02
C TRP A 180 10.02 14.64 -3.96
N LEU A 181 9.28 15.61 -3.43
CA LEU A 181 9.79 16.60 -2.48
C LEU A 181 9.76 16.11 -1.01
N THR A 182 9.24 14.90 -0.72
CA THR A 182 9.21 14.30 0.62
C THR A 182 10.13 13.07 0.74
N SER A 183 9.94 12.27 1.80
CA SER A 183 10.53 10.94 2.00
C SER A 183 9.48 9.81 1.88
N ASP A 184 8.37 10.09 1.20
CA ASP A 184 7.31 9.09 0.94
C ASP A 184 7.66 8.17 -0.23
N TRP A 185 6.93 7.07 -0.36
CA TRP A 185 7.20 6.02 -1.34
C TRP A 185 6.64 6.41 -2.72
N LEU A 186 7.42 6.17 -3.77
CA LEU A 186 6.97 6.35 -5.15
C LEU A 186 5.93 5.29 -5.54
N THR A 187 4.85 5.72 -6.19
CA THR A 187 3.80 4.85 -6.74
C THR A 187 4.13 4.40 -8.16
N THR A 188 3.31 3.50 -8.72
CA THR A 188 3.45 3.01 -10.11
C THR A 188 3.60 4.14 -11.13
N ASP A 189 2.72 5.14 -11.05
CA ASP A 189 2.69 6.31 -11.95
C ASP A 189 4.00 7.12 -11.89
N HIS A 190 4.67 7.18 -10.73
CA HIS A 190 5.96 7.86 -10.59
C HIS A 190 7.10 7.09 -11.28
N GLU A 191 7.11 5.76 -11.15
CA GLU A 191 8.09 4.92 -11.85
C GLU A 191 7.85 4.95 -13.36
N ASP A 192 6.60 4.93 -13.81
CA ASP A 192 6.24 5.01 -15.23
C ASP A 192 6.58 6.40 -15.82
N GLN A 193 6.40 7.50 -15.08
CA GLN A 193 6.89 8.84 -15.44
C GLN A 193 8.43 8.85 -15.61
N MET A 194 9.18 8.25 -14.68
CA MET A 194 10.63 8.12 -14.79
C MET A 194 11.05 7.26 -16.00
N LEU A 195 10.31 6.20 -16.31
CA LEU A 195 10.55 5.33 -17.46
C LEU A 195 10.27 6.04 -18.80
N GLU A 196 9.24 6.89 -18.86
CA GLU A 196 8.98 7.75 -20.01
C GLU A 196 10.08 8.82 -20.21
N LEU A 197 10.55 9.48 -19.13
CA LEU A 197 11.69 10.40 -19.21
C LEU A 197 12.98 9.70 -19.67
N LEU A 198 13.26 8.48 -19.20
CA LEU A 198 14.42 7.71 -19.64
C LEU A 198 14.34 7.34 -21.13
N ALA A 199 13.14 7.00 -21.64
CA ALA A 199 12.93 6.72 -23.05
C ALA A 199 13.18 7.97 -23.92
N LEU A 200 12.70 9.13 -23.47
CA LEU A 200 12.96 10.43 -24.12
C LEU A 200 14.45 10.78 -24.10
N ASP A 201 15.14 10.63 -22.95
CA ASP A 201 16.57 10.92 -22.84
C ASP A 201 17.42 10.06 -23.76
N LEU A 202 17.10 8.76 -23.86
CA LEU A 202 17.80 7.80 -24.70
C LEU A 202 17.42 7.93 -26.19
N GLY A 203 16.53 8.86 -26.56
CA GLY A 203 16.10 9.09 -27.94
C GLY A 203 15.29 7.94 -28.53
N LEU A 204 14.58 7.16 -27.70
CA LEU A 204 13.92 5.93 -28.12
C LEU A 204 12.58 6.21 -28.80
N SER A 205 12.57 6.08 -30.12
CA SER A 205 11.35 5.92 -30.92
C SER A 205 10.91 4.45 -30.96
N ASP A 206 9.68 4.17 -31.40
CA ASP A 206 9.18 2.79 -31.54
C ASP A 206 10.00 1.91 -32.49
N ALA A 207 10.75 2.54 -33.41
CA ALA A 207 11.67 1.92 -34.36
C ALA A 207 13.10 1.70 -33.82
N SER A 208 13.39 2.12 -32.58
CA SER A 208 14.70 1.91 -31.96
C SER A 208 14.86 0.48 -31.43
N THR A 209 16.09 -0.06 -31.46
CA THR A 209 16.37 -1.45 -31.04
C THR A 209 16.37 -1.62 -29.52
N ASN A 210 16.49 -0.53 -28.77
CA ASN A 210 16.33 -0.49 -27.32
C ASN A 210 14.88 -0.11 -27.00
N SER A 211 14.26 -0.72 -25.99
CA SER A 211 12.92 -0.29 -25.56
C SER A 211 12.78 -0.27 -24.04
N ILE A 212 12.25 0.82 -23.51
CA ILE A 212 11.82 0.91 -22.12
C ILE A 212 10.33 0.54 -22.06
N GLN A 213 9.94 -0.29 -21.09
CA GLN A 213 8.57 -0.72 -20.85
C GLN A 213 8.11 -0.30 -19.45
N SER A 214 6.86 0.14 -19.33
CA SER A 214 6.23 0.48 -18.05
C SER A 214 6.24 -0.69 -17.08
N THR A 215 6.16 -0.37 -15.79
CA THR A 215 6.13 -1.34 -14.68
C THR A 215 5.03 -2.40 -14.82
N TYR A 216 3.95 -2.09 -15.56
CA TYR A 216 2.88 -3.04 -15.91
C TYR A 216 3.38 -4.28 -16.67
N PHE A 217 4.46 -4.17 -17.46
CA PHE A 217 5.06 -5.31 -18.19
C PHE A 217 5.32 -6.52 -17.27
N VAL A 218 5.91 -6.28 -16.10
CA VAL A 218 6.26 -7.32 -15.12
C VAL A 218 5.01 -7.86 -14.41
N GLN A 219 3.98 -7.04 -14.25
CA GLN A 219 2.68 -7.48 -13.73
C GLN A 219 1.96 -8.39 -14.72
N ALA A 220 1.93 -8.02 -16.01
CA ALA A 220 1.36 -8.80 -17.10
C ALA A 220 2.08 -10.16 -17.26
N LEU A 221 3.41 -10.18 -17.21
CA LEU A 221 4.21 -11.42 -17.14
C LEU A 221 3.77 -12.33 -15.98
N GLY A 222 3.57 -11.74 -14.79
CA GLY A 222 3.08 -12.45 -13.61
C GLY A 222 1.62 -12.91 -13.67
N GLN A 223 0.85 -12.49 -14.68
CA GLN A 223 -0.49 -13.02 -14.99
C GLN A 223 -0.39 -14.10 -16.09
N ALA A 224 0.43 -13.89 -17.10
CA ALA A 224 0.70 -14.82 -18.20
C ALA A 224 1.29 -16.14 -17.69
N TYR A 225 2.31 -16.09 -16.82
CA TYR A 225 2.96 -17.27 -16.23
C TYR A 225 1.99 -18.16 -15.43
N LYS A 226 0.94 -17.58 -14.84
CA LYS A 226 -0.10 -18.32 -14.10
C LYS A 226 -1.09 -19.03 -15.02
N ASN A 227 -1.22 -18.57 -16.27
CA ASN A 227 -2.18 -19.05 -17.26
C ASN A 227 -1.50 -19.35 -18.61
N PRO A 228 -0.42 -20.16 -18.66
CA PRO A 228 0.43 -20.27 -19.86
C PRO A 228 -0.32 -20.83 -21.08
N HIS A 229 -1.38 -21.60 -20.85
CA HIS A 229 -2.26 -22.10 -21.91
C HIS A 229 -3.09 -20.99 -22.59
N THR A 230 -3.44 -19.90 -21.88
CA THR A 230 -4.10 -18.73 -22.48
C THR A 230 -3.11 -17.74 -23.07
N TYR A 231 -1.83 -17.80 -22.70
CA TYR A 231 -0.82 -16.81 -23.12
C TYR A 231 -0.70 -16.70 -24.66
N ARG A 232 -0.82 -17.83 -25.37
CA ARG A 232 -0.73 -17.88 -26.84
C ARG A 232 -1.93 -17.24 -27.56
N THR A 233 -3.12 -17.31 -26.98
CA THR A 233 -4.39 -17.02 -27.67
C THR A 233 -5.12 -15.76 -27.16
N ALA A 234 -5.04 -15.43 -25.88
CA ALA A 234 -5.85 -14.34 -25.32
C ALA A 234 -5.41 -12.96 -25.83
N ARG A 235 -6.38 -12.10 -26.22
CA ARG A 235 -6.14 -10.73 -26.74
C ARG A 235 -5.41 -9.85 -25.72
N HIS A 236 -5.72 -9.95 -24.43
CA HIS A 236 -5.03 -9.15 -23.39
C HIS A 236 -3.54 -9.50 -23.18
N PHE A 237 -3.03 -10.58 -23.79
CA PHE A 237 -1.59 -10.88 -23.86
C PHE A 237 -0.97 -10.56 -25.23
N GLN A 238 -1.71 -10.01 -26.19
CA GLN A 238 -1.23 -9.72 -27.55
C GLN A 238 -0.08 -8.72 -27.56
N TRP A 239 -0.16 -7.63 -26.79
CA TRP A 239 0.95 -6.68 -26.61
C TRP A 239 2.22 -7.37 -26.05
N LEU A 240 2.05 -8.19 -25.00
CA LEU A 240 3.15 -8.94 -24.38
C LEU A 240 3.71 -10.05 -25.29
N ARG A 241 2.91 -10.57 -26.24
CA ARG A 241 3.41 -11.43 -27.34
C ARG A 241 4.16 -10.60 -28.38
N GLY A 242 3.63 -9.45 -28.79
CA GLY A 242 4.26 -8.56 -29.77
C GLY A 242 5.66 -8.10 -29.36
N ILE A 243 5.84 -7.74 -28.08
CA ILE A 243 7.17 -7.46 -27.51
C ILE A 243 8.10 -8.66 -27.70
N GLY A 244 7.70 -9.86 -27.24
CA GLY A 244 8.54 -11.07 -27.35
C GLY A 244 8.85 -11.46 -28.79
N THR A 245 7.88 -11.32 -29.70
CA THR A 245 8.05 -11.52 -31.15
C THR A 245 9.07 -10.55 -31.73
N ALA A 246 9.01 -9.25 -31.38
CA ALA A 246 9.96 -8.24 -31.88
C ALA A 246 11.41 -8.51 -31.44
N PHE A 247 11.61 -9.15 -30.29
CA PHE A 247 12.93 -9.64 -29.87
C PHE A 247 13.32 -10.94 -30.58
N ALA A 248 12.40 -11.89 -30.74
CA ALA A 248 12.66 -13.14 -31.47
C ALA A 248 13.01 -12.91 -32.96
N THR A 249 12.42 -11.88 -33.59
CA THR A 249 12.74 -11.42 -34.95
C THR A 249 13.94 -10.46 -35.02
N LYS A 250 14.56 -10.11 -33.88
CA LYS A 250 15.68 -9.16 -33.74
C LYS A 250 15.37 -7.72 -34.20
N GLN A 251 14.09 -7.34 -34.25
CA GLN A 251 13.69 -5.92 -34.40
C GLN A 251 14.07 -5.11 -33.15
N ARG A 252 14.20 -5.76 -31.99
CA ARG A 252 14.73 -5.19 -30.75
C ARG A 252 15.87 -6.05 -30.19
N GLN A 253 16.82 -5.40 -29.53
CA GLN A 253 18.02 -5.97 -28.91
C GLN A 253 17.98 -5.92 -27.37
N ARG A 254 17.49 -4.81 -26.79
CA ARG A 254 17.43 -4.64 -25.32
C ARG A 254 16.06 -4.17 -24.83
N LEU A 255 15.61 -4.72 -23.70
CA LEU A 255 14.46 -4.27 -22.92
C LEU A 255 14.93 -3.71 -21.57
N GLY A 256 14.34 -2.59 -21.14
CA GLY A 256 14.50 -2.03 -19.80
C GLY A 256 13.16 -1.79 -19.11
N THR A 257 13.07 -2.04 -17.80
CA THR A 257 11.85 -1.79 -17.01
C THR A 257 12.16 -1.77 -15.51
N ILE A 258 11.19 -1.35 -14.70
CA ILE A 258 11.24 -1.43 -13.22
C ILE A 258 10.14 -2.40 -12.74
N ALA A 259 10.45 -3.22 -11.75
CA ALA A 259 9.54 -4.24 -11.21
C ALA A 259 9.15 -3.92 -9.76
N ASN A 260 7.84 -4.03 -9.44
CA ASN A 260 7.41 -4.03 -8.05
C ASN A 260 7.49 -5.44 -7.45
N VAL A 261 8.47 -5.66 -6.59
CA VAL A 261 8.69 -6.90 -5.84
C VAL A 261 7.85 -6.91 -4.56
N ASN A 262 7.02 -7.95 -4.42
CA ASN A 262 6.09 -8.17 -3.29
C ASN A 262 5.04 -7.06 -3.07
N GLY A 263 4.89 -6.10 -3.99
CA GLY A 263 4.05 -4.92 -3.78
C GLY A 263 4.67 -3.89 -2.83
N ASN A 264 5.97 -3.99 -2.54
CA ASN A 264 6.62 -3.12 -1.54
C ASN A 264 8.12 -2.86 -1.74
N HIS A 265 8.69 -3.11 -2.93
CA HIS A 265 10.08 -2.80 -3.25
C HIS A 265 10.29 -2.66 -4.75
N TRP A 266 10.88 -1.57 -5.22
CA TRP A 266 11.18 -1.35 -6.63
C TRP A 266 12.59 -1.84 -6.98
N VAL A 267 12.73 -2.53 -8.11
CA VAL A 267 14.02 -3.07 -8.62
C VAL A 267 14.12 -2.87 -10.13
N ALA A 268 15.34 -2.65 -10.62
CA ALA A 268 15.64 -2.49 -12.03
C ALA A 268 15.75 -3.85 -12.73
N LEU A 269 15.29 -3.91 -13.98
CA LEU A 269 15.47 -5.06 -14.87
C LEU A 269 15.94 -4.62 -16.24
N THR A 270 16.91 -5.33 -16.79
CA THR A 270 17.19 -5.33 -18.23
C THR A 270 17.16 -6.74 -18.79
N ILE A 271 16.82 -6.86 -20.07
CA ILE A 271 16.92 -8.11 -20.83
C ILE A 271 17.67 -7.76 -22.12
N ASP A 272 18.78 -8.45 -22.36
CA ASP A 272 19.68 -8.21 -23.48
C ASP A 272 19.73 -9.47 -24.34
N TRP A 273 19.18 -9.40 -25.57
CA TRP A 273 19.08 -10.53 -26.49
C TRP A 273 20.37 -10.81 -27.26
N GLU A 274 21.31 -9.87 -27.30
CA GLU A 274 22.59 -10.04 -27.98
C GLU A 274 23.61 -10.72 -27.06
N GLU A 275 23.73 -10.23 -25.82
CA GLU A 275 24.51 -10.87 -24.76
C GLU A 275 23.81 -12.09 -24.13
N LYS A 276 22.51 -12.30 -24.42
CA LYS A 276 21.62 -13.30 -23.81
C LYS A 276 21.65 -13.23 -22.28
N THR A 277 21.50 -12.02 -21.74
CA THR A 277 21.52 -11.78 -20.28
C THR A 277 20.24 -11.13 -19.75
N ILE A 278 20.00 -11.33 -18.46
CA ILE A 278 18.96 -10.60 -17.70
C ILE A 278 19.65 -9.87 -16.56
N GLY A 279 19.72 -8.54 -16.64
CA GLY A 279 20.22 -7.70 -15.57
C GLY A 279 19.19 -7.54 -14.46
N TYR A 280 19.64 -7.63 -13.21
CA TYR A 280 18.83 -7.33 -12.01
C TYR A 280 19.56 -6.31 -11.13
N GLY A 281 18.93 -5.16 -10.87
CA GLY A 281 19.46 -4.09 -10.03
C GLY A 281 18.57 -3.85 -8.80
N ASP A 282 19.15 -3.93 -7.60
CA ASP A 282 18.41 -3.90 -6.33
C ASP A 282 19.20 -3.12 -5.28
N GLY A 283 18.63 -2.04 -4.77
CA GLY A 283 19.26 -1.18 -3.77
C GLY A 283 19.60 -1.90 -2.46
N PHE A 284 18.92 -2.98 -2.10
CA PHE A 284 19.28 -3.79 -0.94
C PHE A 284 20.29 -4.91 -1.24
N LEU A 285 20.75 -5.03 -2.50
CA LEU A 285 21.67 -6.07 -2.98
C LEU A 285 21.16 -7.49 -2.66
N ALA A 286 19.84 -7.70 -2.72
CA ALA A 286 19.24 -9.01 -2.51
C ALA A 286 19.34 -9.88 -3.77
N GLN A 287 19.03 -11.17 -3.63
CA GLN A 287 18.93 -12.08 -4.77
C GLN A 287 17.57 -11.97 -5.44
N VAL A 288 17.55 -12.13 -6.77
CA VAL A 288 16.35 -12.16 -7.61
C VAL A 288 15.23 -12.99 -6.96
N PRO A 289 14.02 -12.44 -6.77
CA PRO A 289 12.88 -13.19 -6.28
C PRO A 289 12.59 -14.40 -7.18
N LYS A 290 12.49 -15.60 -6.58
CA LYS A 290 12.38 -16.86 -7.32
C LYS A 290 11.20 -16.92 -8.30
N ASP A 291 10.11 -16.21 -8.00
CA ASP A 291 8.93 -16.20 -8.87
C ASP A 291 9.08 -15.18 -10.01
N LEU A 292 9.63 -13.98 -9.76
CA LEU A 292 10.03 -13.04 -10.81
C LEU A 292 10.98 -13.70 -11.82
N ARG A 293 11.99 -14.45 -11.30
CA ARG A 293 12.92 -15.22 -12.11
C ARG A 293 12.20 -16.21 -13.03
N LYS A 294 11.32 -17.07 -12.48
CA LYS A 294 10.53 -18.02 -13.28
C LYS A 294 9.65 -17.35 -14.34
N HIS A 295 9.04 -16.20 -14.02
CA HIS A 295 8.15 -15.51 -14.96
C HIS A 295 8.92 -15.05 -16.21
N LEU A 296 10.11 -14.50 -16.01
CA LEU A 296 11.01 -14.04 -17.09
C LEU A 296 11.69 -15.19 -17.81
N ASP A 297 12.25 -16.16 -17.09
CA ASP A 297 12.88 -17.38 -17.65
C ASP A 297 11.90 -18.12 -18.58
N TRP A 298 10.64 -18.28 -18.15
CA TRP A 298 9.58 -18.90 -18.97
C TRP A 298 9.22 -18.06 -20.21
N TRP A 299 9.00 -16.76 -20.06
CA TRP A 299 8.55 -15.92 -21.17
C TRP A 299 9.64 -15.76 -22.25
N ILE A 300 10.90 -15.64 -21.85
CA ILE A 300 12.03 -15.62 -22.80
C ILE A 300 12.12 -16.97 -23.52
N PHE A 301 12.04 -18.09 -22.80
CA PHE A 301 12.05 -19.42 -23.40
C PHE A 301 10.87 -19.66 -24.36
N GLU A 302 9.68 -19.15 -24.05
CA GLU A 302 8.47 -19.25 -24.87
C GLU A 302 8.58 -18.52 -26.23
N HIS A 303 9.44 -17.49 -26.33
CA HIS A 303 9.69 -16.74 -27.57
C HIS A 303 10.99 -17.13 -28.31
N VAL A 304 12.04 -17.51 -27.57
CA VAL A 304 13.39 -17.73 -28.12
C VAL A 304 13.80 -19.20 -28.14
N GLY A 305 13.23 -20.02 -27.24
CA GLY A 305 13.67 -21.41 -27.01
C GLY A 305 15.01 -21.55 -26.28
N GLU A 306 15.54 -20.47 -25.70
CA GLU A 306 16.84 -20.41 -25.02
C GLU A 306 16.72 -19.88 -23.58
N GLU A 307 17.67 -20.25 -22.71
CA GLU A 307 17.80 -19.70 -21.36
C GLU A 307 18.81 -18.54 -21.34
N PHE A 308 18.49 -17.45 -20.62
CA PHE A 308 19.35 -16.27 -20.50
C PHE A 308 20.13 -16.26 -19.18
N ARG A 309 21.37 -15.77 -19.21
CA ARG A 309 22.25 -15.68 -18.05
C ARG A 309 21.91 -14.45 -17.21
N TRP A 310 21.45 -14.67 -15.99
CA TRP A 310 21.21 -13.59 -15.02
C TRP A 310 22.53 -12.93 -14.58
N THR A 311 22.54 -11.60 -14.53
CA THR A 311 23.66 -10.76 -14.11
C THR A 311 23.19 -9.72 -13.09
N ASN A 312 24.09 -9.29 -12.20
CA ASN A 312 23.80 -8.18 -11.27
C ASN A 312 24.10 -6.86 -11.98
N MET A 313 23.14 -5.94 -12.00
CA MET A 313 23.37 -4.58 -12.47
C MET A 313 24.11 -3.78 -11.38
N PRO A 314 25.03 -2.85 -11.75
CA PRO A 314 25.50 -1.82 -10.83
C PRO A 314 24.30 -1.05 -10.25
N THR A 315 24.22 -0.93 -8.93
CA THR A 315 23.11 -0.26 -8.23
C THR A 315 23.63 0.40 -6.95
N PRO A 316 23.25 1.64 -6.61
CA PRO A 316 23.67 2.27 -5.36
C PRO A 316 22.98 1.59 -4.16
N LYS A 317 23.70 1.43 -3.06
CA LYS A 317 23.24 0.64 -1.91
C LYS A 317 22.29 1.46 -1.03
N GLN A 318 20.98 1.20 -1.13
CA GLN A 318 19.94 1.84 -0.34
C GLN A 318 20.24 1.80 1.17
N THR A 319 20.21 2.98 1.79
CA THR A 319 20.45 3.18 3.23
C THR A 319 19.16 3.42 4.03
N ASP A 320 18.10 3.86 3.35
CA ASP A 320 16.78 4.18 3.90
C ASP A 320 15.75 3.02 3.74
N ALA A 321 14.48 3.38 3.58
CA ALA A 321 13.38 2.45 3.33
C ALA A 321 12.32 3.00 2.34
N HIS A 322 12.64 3.98 1.49
CA HIS A 322 11.74 4.60 0.51
C HIS A 322 12.37 4.80 -0.88
N SER A 323 13.67 5.11 -0.96
CA SER A 323 14.40 5.44 -2.21
C SER A 323 14.61 4.26 -3.18
N CYS A 324 13.88 3.15 -3.04
CA CYS A 324 14.03 1.98 -3.90
C CYS A 324 13.71 2.28 -5.37
N GLY A 325 12.69 3.11 -5.64
CA GLY A 325 12.28 3.52 -6.99
C GLY A 325 13.34 4.34 -7.71
N ILE A 326 13.72 5.49 -7.14
CA ILE A 326 14.78 6.35 -7.69
C ILE A 326 16.12 5.59 -7.87
N LEU A 327 16.46 4.66 -6.97
CA LEU A 327 17.64 3.80 -7.11
C LEU A 327 17.51 2.74 -8.23
N ALA A 328 16.30 2.21 -8.46
CA ALA A 328 16.02 1.33 -9.58
C ALA A 328 16.09 2.10 -10.92
N TYR A 329 15.57 3.33 -10.98
CA TYR A 329 15.72 4.23 -12.12
C TYR A 329 17.20 4.45 -12.49
N PHE A 330 18.07 4.84 -11.53
CA PHE A 330 19.48 5.07 -11.86
C PHE A 330 20.23 3.79 -12.25
N ALA A 331 19.93 2.66 -11.61
CA ALA A 331 20.50 1.37 -12.01
C ALA A 331 20.09 0.99 -13.44
N LEU A 332 18.84 1.27 -13.82
CA LEU A 332 18.34 1.07 -15.18
C LEU A 332 19.02 2.00 -16.18
N ALA A 333 18.99 3.31 -15.94
CA ALA A 333 19.56 4.33 -16.82
C ALA A 333 21.07 4.09 -17.07
N HIS A 334 21.84 3.84 -16.01
CA HIS A 334 23.26 3.49 -16.07
C HIS A 334 23.55 2.22 -16.88
N SER A 335 22.60 1.28 -16.99
CA SER A 335 22.78 0.05 -17.78
C SER A 335 22.55 0.25 -19.29
N PHE A 336 21.93 1.36 -19.69
CA PHE A 336 21.84 1.81 -21.09
C PHE A 336 22.98 2.76 -21.45
N ASP A 337 23.22 3.80 -20.65
CA ASP A 337 24.32 4.75 -20.86
C ASP A 337 25.02 5.10 -19.53
N LYS A 338 26.23 4.57 -19.35
CA LYS A 338 27.05 4.79 -18.15
C LYS A 338 27.65 6.18 -18.04
N THR A 339 27.81 6.86 -19.17
CA THR A 339 28.46 8.17 -19.28
C THR A 339 27.47 9.31 -19.03
N ARG A 340 26.23 9.19 -19.53
CA ARG A 340 25.15 10.14 -19.28
C ARG A 340 24.46 9.93 -17.94
N PHE A 341 24.42 8.69 -17.44
CA PHE A 341 23.78 8.35 -16.16
C PHE A 341 24.78 7.65 -15.22
N PRO A 342 25.67 8.40 -14.54
CA PRO A 342 26.45 7.86 -13.44
C PRO A 342 25.53 7.44 -12.28
N LEU A 343 26.01 6.53 -11.44
CA LEU A 343 25.29 6.11 -10.25
C LEU A 343 25.41 7.17 -9.13
N PRO A 344 24.29 7.64 -8.54
CA PRO A 344 24.34 8.66 -7.50
C PRO A 344 24.88 8.12 -6.17
N GLU A 345 25.37 9.01 -5.32
CA GLU A 345 25.79 8.66 -3.97
C GLU A 345 24.61 8.13 -3.15
N SER A 346 24.82 7.07 -2.36
CA SER A 346 23.76 6.43 -1.58
C SER A 346 23.43 7.13 -0.25
N SER A 347 23.78 8.42 -0.12
CA SER A 347 23.50 9.24 1.05
C SER A 347 22.11 9.85 0.98
N ALA A 348 21.47 10.02 2.14
CA ALA A 348 20.12 10.60 2.20
C ALA A 348 20.02 12.04 1.64
N PRO A 349 21.03 12.93 1.75
CA PRO A 349 21.03 14.22 1.07
C PRO A 349 21.13 14.10 -0.45
N ALA A 350 22.05 13.28 -0.97
CA ALA A 350 22.22 13.10 -2.41
C ALA A 350 20.98 12.50 -3.06
N LEU A 351 20.41 11.42 -2.49
CA LEU A 351 19.18 10.82 -3.01
C LEU A 351 17.98 11.77 -2.96
N ALA A 352 17.95 12.73 -2.01
CA ALA A 352 16.91 13.76 -1.98
C ALA A 352 17.13 14.85 -3.06
N ASP A 353 18.37 15.25 -3.34
CA ASP A 353 18.71 16.11 -4.48
C ASP A 353 18.32 15.45 -5.82
N GLU A 354 18.53 14.14 -5.98
CA GLU A 354 18.07 13.41 -7.17
C GLU A 354 16.53 13.41 -7.32
N ARG A 355 15.77 13.36 -6.22
CA ARG A 355 14.30 13.51 -6.31
C ARG A 355 13.89 14.94 -6.69
N ILE A 356 14.62 15.97 -6.23
CA ILE A 356 14.37 17.36 -6.66
C ILE A 356 14.67 17.52 -8.16
N LYS A 357 15.75 16.94 -8.69
CA LYS A 357 16.00 16.90 -10.14
C LYS A 357 14.84 16.21 -10.88
N MET A 358 14.37 15.06 -10.39
CA MET A 358 13.27 14.35 -11.04
C MET A 358 11.96 15.15 -11.01
N PHE A 359 11.65 15.82 -9.90
CA PHE A 359 10.53 16.77 -9.81
C PHE A 359 10.63 17.86 -10.90
N LEU A 360 11.77 18.55 -10.99
CA LEU A 360 11.97 19.64 -11.96
C LEU A 360 11.79 19.16 -13.41
N ARG A 361 12.29 17.97 -13.73
CA ARG A 361 12.13 17.37 -15.08
C ARG A 361 10.69 16.99 -15.42
N ILE A 362 9.91 16.53 -14.44
CA ILE A 362 8.49 16.21 -14.63
C ILE A 362 7.66 17.49 -14.79
N VAL A 363 8.05 18.56 -14.09
CA VAL A 363 7.46 19.91 -14.27
C VAL A 363 7.78 20.45 -15.66
N GLU A 364 9.03 20.46 -16.10
CA GLU A 364 9.44 20.91 -17.44
C GLU A 364 8.65 20.18 -18.54
N GLN A 365 8.49 18.85 -18.42
CA GLN A 365 7.70 18.05 -19.35
C GLN A 365 6.21 18.43 -19.33
N HIS A 366 5.62 18.68 -18.16
CA HIS A 366 4.23 19.15 -18.02
C HIS A 366 4.03 20.54 -18.67
N GLU A 367 4.91 21.50 -18.39
CA GLU A 367 4.86 22.85 -18.93
C GLU A 367 5.12 22.88 -20.46
N SER A 368 6.01 22.03 -20.97
CA SER A 368 6.24 21.88 -22.41
C SER A 368 4.99 21.46 -23.19
N LYS A 369 4.02 20.83 -22.53
CA LYS A 369 2.72 20.44 -23.11
C LYS A 369 1.58 21.40 -22.82
N LEU A 370 1.78 22.38 -21.93
CA LEU A 370 0.89 23.55 -21.83
C LEU A 370 1.12 24.53 -22.98
N GLY A 371 2.31 24.50 -23.61
CA GLY A 371 2.71 25.46 -24.64
C GLY A 371 3.01 26.86 -24.07
N THR A 372 3.04 27.00 -22.75
CA THR A 372 3.31 28.24 -22.02
C THR A 372 4.79 28.53 -21.83
N PHE A 373 5.66 27.53 -22.00
CA PHE A 373 7.07 27.63 -21.60
C PHE A 373 8.00 28.04 -22.75
N ALA A 374 8.73 29.15 -22.57
CA ALA A 374 9.81 29.57 -23.46
C ALA A 374 11.04 28.67 -23.26
N SER A 375 11.78 28.34 -24.33
CA SER A 375 12.74 27.24 -24.32
C SER A 375 14.02 27.42 -23.48
N GLU A 376 14.15 28.53 -22.74
CA GLU A 376 15.39 28.97 -22.10
C GLU A 376 15.80 28.15 -20.87
N ALA A 377 14.88 27.44 -20.19
CA ALA A 377 15.22 26.63 -19.02
C ALA A 377 15.91 25.28 -19.34
N ARG A 378 15.86 24.83 -20.61
CA ARG A 378 16.40 23.51 -21.01
C ARG A 378 17.87 23.33 -20.71
N ASP A 379 18.66 24.39 -20.87
CA ASP A 379 20.11 24.33 -20.72
C ASP A 379 20.54 24.17 -19.25
N TYR A 380 19.66 24.44 -18.28
CA TYR A 380 19.92 24.28 -16.84
C TYR A 380 19.67 22.87 -16.28
N ILE A 381 19.02 21.97 -17.04
CA ILE A 381 18.69 20.60 -16.58
C ILE A 381 19.32 19.53 -17.49
N VAL A 382 20.30 19.93 -18.32
CA VAL A 382 21.32 19.00 -18.81
C VAL A 382 22.06 18.40 -17.60
N TRP A 383 22.34 17.10 -17.63
CA TRP A 383 23.15 16.45 -16.59
C TRP A 383 24.59 16.97 -16.65
N ASP A 384 24.88 18.06 -15.93
CA ASP A 384 26.23 18.62 -15.84
C ASP A 384 27.14 17.63 -15.12
N HIS A 385 27.82 16.85 -15.95
CA HIS A 385 28.91 15.95 -15.62
C HIS A 385 30.17 16.40 -16.33
N SER A 386 30.40 17.73 -16.37
CA SER A 386 31.73 18.29 -16.59
C SER A 386 32.73 17.59 -15.67
N PRO A 387 33.72 16.86 -16.21
CA PRO A 387 34.58 16.02 -15.39
C PRO A 387 35.53 16.91 -14.58
N ALA A 388 35.33 16.96 -13.26
CA ALA A 388 36.18 17.67 -12.32
C ALA A 388 37.55 16.97 -12.13
N ASN A 389 38.30 16.83 -13.22
CA ASN A 389 39.46 15.96 -13.33
C ASN A 389 40.58 16.55 -14.21
N ASP A 390 40.64 17.87 -14.36
CA ASP A 390 41.89 18.58 -14.69
C ASP A 390 42.59 18.99 -13.39
N ALA A 391 43.43 18.09 -12.89
CA ALA A 391 44.37 18.39 -11.83
C ALA A 391 45.55 19.20 -12.41
N TYR A 392 45.34 20.50 -12.62
CA TYR A 392 46.40 21.41 -13.02
C TYR A 392 47.40 21.55 -11.87
N GLU A 393 48.58 20.93 -11.99
CA GLU A 393 49.65 21.09 -11.00
C GLU A 393 50.14 22.55 -11.01
N PRO A 394 50.22 23.22 -9.85
CA PRO A 394 50.79 24.56 -9.78
C PRO A 394 52.31 24.45 -9.87
N GLU A 395 52.89 24.80 -11.03
CA GLU A 395 54.33 25.00 -11.11
C GLU A 395 54.76 26.14 -10.17
N GLU A 396 55.72 25.84 -9.29
CA GLU A 396 56.36 26.84 -8.44
C GLU A 396 57.22 27.78 -9.30
N ASN A 397 56.75 29.01 -9.50
CA ASN A 397 57.61 30.11 -9.93
C ASN A 397 57.47 31.27 -8.94
N ASN A 398 58.53 31.50 -8.18
CA ASN A 398 58.75 32.78 -7.50
C ASN A 398 59.23 33.78 -8.56
N ASP A 399 58.65 34.98 -8.59
CA ASP A 399 59.46 36.17 -8.77
C ASP A 399 58.85 37.35 -8.00
N ASP A 400 59.67 38.35 -7.71
CA ASP A 400 59.47 39.34 -6.65
C ASP A 400 59.43 40.76 -7.23
N SER A 401 58.35 41.53 -7.01
CA SER A 401 58.38 42.99 -7.16
C SER A 401 57.17 43.73 -6.57
N ASP A 402 57.50 44.75 -5.79
CA ASP A 402 56.69 45.84 -5.25
C ASP A 402 55.59 46.43 -6.16
N LEU A 403 54.47 46.87 -5.57
CA LEU A 403 54.22 48.30 -5.28
C LEU A 403 52.92 48.59 -4.49
N GLU A 404 52.79 49.83 -3.99
CA GLU A 404 51.83 50.28 -2.96
C GLU A 404 50.40 50.65 -3.45
N PRO A 405 49.40 50.77 -2.52
CA PRO A 405 47.97 50.83 -2.86
C PRO A 405 47.38 52.24 -2.97
N LEU A 406 46.27 52.38 -3.73
CA LEU A 406 45.43 53.59 -3.74
C LEU A 406 43.92 53.30 -3.74
N HIS A 407 43.22 54.04 -2.89
CA HIS A 407 41.77 54.26 -2.77
C HIS A 407 41.58 55.75 -2.38
N PRO A 408 40.38 56.35 -2.43
CA PRO A 408 39.14 55.99 -3.14
C PRO A 408 38.59 57.14 -4.03
N ALA A 409 37.44 56.95 -4.66
CA ALA A 409 36.57 58.06 -5.12
C ALA A 409 35.08 57.67 -5.05
N SER A 410 34.22 58.60 -4.64
CA SER A 410 32.75 58.49 -4.69
C SER A 410 32.19 59.38 -5.80
N PRO A 411 30.90 59.23 -6.15
CA PRO A 411 30.06 60.41 -6.39
C PRO A 411 28.79 60.42 -5.52
N VAL A 412 28.08 61.55 -5.53
CA VAL A 412 27.07 61.95 -4.54
C VAL A 412 25.94 62.71 -5.25
N TYR A 413 24.69 62.25 -5.07
CA TYR A 413 23.42 62.95 -5.40
C TYR A 413 23.20 63.17 -6.93
N GLU A 414 22.01 63.53 -7.46
CA GLU A 414 20.79 64.14 -6.89
C GLU A 414 19.48 63.37 -7.20
N ALA A 415 18.36 63.83 -6.63
CA ALA A 415 16.99 63.41 -6.93
C ALA A 415 16.26 64.48 -7.78
N PRO A 416 15.00 64.22 -8.22
CA PRO A 416 13.96 65.08 -7.67
C PRO A 416 12.59 64.43 -7.38
N ASP A 417 11.86 65.09 -6.48
CA ASP A 417 10.40 65.12 -6.34
C ASP A 417 9.66 65.60 -7.62
N ASN A 418 8.33 65.54 -7.82
CA ASN A 418 7.20 64.77 -7.26
C ASN A 418 5.89 65.27 -7.93
N SER A 419 4.83 64.46 -7.85
CA SER A 419 3.41 64.88 -7.78
C SER A 419 2.61 65.30 -9.04
N THR A 420 1.41 64.71 -9.08
CA THR A 420 0.09 65.28 -9.45
C THR A 420 -0.51 65.10 -10.87
N THR A 421 -1.84 64.94 -10.83
CA THR A 421 -2.87 65.23 -11.86
C THR A 421 -3.11 64.26 -13.04
N ARG A 422 -4.09 63.36 -12.80
CA ARG A 422 -5.43 63.42 -13.43
C ARG A 422 -5.54 63.03 -14.91
N SER A 423 -6.04 61.82 -15.13
CA SER A 423 -6.71 61.35 -16.35
C SER A 423 -7.97 62.16 -16.69
N ASP A 424 -8.22 62.40 -17.99
CA ASP A 424 -9.56 62.43 -18.61
C ASP A 424 -9.43 62.51 -20.16
N SER A 425 -10.53 62.18 -20.86
CA SER A 425 -10.83 62.39 -22.30
C SER A 425 -9.93 61.76 -23.39
N ASP A 426 -10.51 60.75 -24.06
CA ASP A 426 -10.76 60.69 -25.52
C ASP A 426 -9.82 61.39 -26.52
N PHE A 427 -9.29 60.62 -27.49
CA PHE A 427 -9.23 61.08 -28.89
C PHE A 427 -9.16 59.88 -29.87
N GLU A 428 -10.12 59.77 -30.79
CA GLU A 428 -9.96 58.96 -32.02
C GLU A 428 -9.10 59.76 -33.02
N PRO A 429 -8.25 59.11 -33.85
CA PRO A 429 -8.66 59.09 -35.26
C PRO A 429 -8.21 57.86 -36.07
N SER A 430 -9.18 57.24 -36.73
CA SER A 430 -9.21 57.01 -38.18
C SER A 430 -7.91 56.96 -39.03
N ARG A 431 -7.68 55.75 -39.59
CA ARG A 431 -7.40 55.44 -41.03
C ARG A 431 -5.98 55.51 -41.62
N SER A 432 -5.80 54.58 -42.58
CA SER A 432 -4.73 54.45 -43.60
C SER A 432 -3.37 53.91 -43.11
N ALA A 433 -2.62 53.09 -43.86
CA ALA A 433 -2.86 52.52 -45.20
C ALA A 433 -2.32 51.07 -45.32
N THR A 434 -2.84 50.30 -46.28
CA THR A 434 -2.30 48.99 -46.70
C THR A 434 -0.96 49.13 -47.44
N PRO A 435 -0.10 48.12 -47.32
CA PRO A 435 0.31 47.38 -48.52
C PRO A 435 -0.13 45.90 -48.44
N GLY A 436 -0.51 45.33 -49.58
CA GLY A 436 -1.05 43.97 -49.65
C GLY A 436 0.02 42.87 -49.69
N SER A 437 -0.38 41.64 -49.32
CA SER A 437 0.35 40.41 -49.62
C SER A 437 -0.54 39.44 -50.41
N ARG A 438 0.08 38.58 -51.22
CA ARG A 438 -0.61 37.63 -52.11
C ARG A 438 -1.25 36.50 -51.31
N ALA A 439 -2.54 36.27 -51.52
CA ALA A 439 -3.13 34.96 -51.27
C ALA A 439 -2.67 33.98 -52.36
N SER A 440 -1.95 32.93 -51.98
CA SER A 440 -1.63 31.79 -52.84
C SER A 440 -2.38 30.58 -52.34
N SER A 441 -3.32 30.07 -53.15
CA SER A 441 -4.09 28.86 -52.80
C SER A 441 -3.25 27.60 -52.98
N PRO A 442 -3.37 26.59 -52.11
CA PRO A 442 -2.80 25.26 -52.37
C PRO A 442 -3.54 24.57 -53.53
N PRO A 443 -2.86 23.73 -54.33
CA PRO A 443 -3.48 23.01 -55.44
C PRO A 443 -4.33 21.80 -54.97
N PRO A 444 -5.33 21.37 -55.75
CA PRO A 444 -6.10 20.15 -55.46
C PRO A 444 -5.28 18.88 -55.73
N SER A 445 -5.60 17.80 -55.00
CA SER A 445 -5.04 16.47 -55.25
C SER A 445 -5.56 15.86 -56.56
N PRO A 446 -4.75 15.02 -57.25
CA PRO A 446 -5.17 14.35 -58.48
C PRO A 446 -6.18 13.22 -58.21
N ALA A 447 -7.00 12.92 -59.22
CA ALA A 447 -8.00 11.85 -59.17
C ALA A 447 -7.35 10.45 -59.21
N GLN A 448 -8.09 9.45 -58.71
CA GLN A 448 -7.77 8.04 -58.92
C GLN A 448 -8.36 7.58 -60.27
N GLU A 449 -7.59 6.82 -61.06
CA GLU A 449 -8.08 6.17 -62.27
C GLU A 449 -8.74 4.83 -61.94
N GLU A 450 -9.92 4.58 -62.50
CA GLU A 450 -10.58 3.27 -62.47
C GLU A 450 -9.96 2.34 -63.53
N PHE A 451 -9.63 1.11 -63.16
CA PHE A 451 -9.41 0.01 -64.13
C PHE A 451 -10.11 -1.27 -63.63
N PRO A 452 -10.61 -2.13 -64.55
CA PRO A 452 -11.75 -3.00 -64.25
C PRO A 452 -11.36 -4.42 -63.81
N LEU A 453 -12.29 -5.07 -63.10
CA LEU A 453 -12.29 -6.52 -62.88
C LEU A 453 -12.90 -7.24 -64.10
N GLU A 454 -12.09 -8.05 -64.79
CA GLU A 454 -12.59 -9.05 -65.75
C GLU A 454 -12.75 -10.45 -65.10
N LEU A 455 -13.49 -11.31 -65.81
CA LEU A 455 -14.15 -12.51 -65.29
C LEU A 455 -13.40 -13.82 -65.61
N LEU A 456 -14.02 -14.93 -65.14
CA LEU A 456 -13.96 -16.32 -65.62
C LEU A 456 -13.08 -17.32 -64.81
N PRO A 457 -13.45 -18.62 -64.79
CA PRO A 457 -14.77 -19.23 -65.00
C PRO A 457 -15.19 -20.27 -63.93
N THR A 458 -16.50 -20.38 -63.69
CA THR A 458 -17.11 -21.55 -63.02
C THR A 458 -17.01 -22.81 -63.88
N THR A 459 -16.70 -23.96 -63.27
CA THR A 459 -16.87 -25.29 -63.90
C THR A 459 -17.58 -26.28 -62.97
N THR A 460 -18.32 -27.21 -63.58
CA THR A 460 -19.30 -28.12 -62.96
C THR A 460 -18.69 -29.30 -62.19
N GLY A 461 -19.50 -29.94 -61.33
CA GLY A 461 -19.18 -31.23 -60.67
C GLY A 461 -19.25 -32.46 -61.61
N PRO A 462 -19.57 -33.70 -61.14
CA PRO A 462 -20.28 -34.04 -59.89
C PRO A 462 -19.74 -35.29 -59.12
N ASP A 463 -20.52 -35.73 -58.12
CA ASP A 463 -20.70 -37.09 -57.56
C ASP A 463 -19.51 -37.99 -57.14
N ARG A 464 -19.58 -38.51 -55.90
CA ARG A 464 -19.15 -39.89 -55.58
C ARG A 464 -19.97 -40.56 -54.45
N PRO A 465 -20.14 -41.90 -54.44
CA PRO A 465 -21.23 -42.56 -53.72
C PRO A 465 -20.83 -43.37 -52.46
N SER A 466 -21.81 -44.12 -51.95
CA SER A 466 -21.91 -44.80 -50.65
C SER A 466 -21.15 -46.13 -50.47
N THR A 467 -21.07 -46.51 -49.18
CA THR A 467 -20.75 -47.81 -48.53
C THR A 467 -20.91 -49.13 -49.30
N PRO A 468 -20.01 -50.11 -49.05
CA PRO A 468 -20.28 -51.56 -49.07
C PRO A 468 -20.40 -52.17 -47.63
N PRO A 469 -20.87 -53.43 -47.46
CA PRO A 469 -21.81 -53.73 -46.37
C PRO A 469 -21.41 -54.83 -45.34
N THR A 470 -22.31 -55.06 -44.38
CA THR A 470 -22.26 -56.11 -43.34
C THR A 470 -22.60 -57.52 -43.84
N THR A 471 -22.10 -58.54 -43.14
CA THR A 471 -22.55 -59.95 -43.24
C THR A 471 -22.87 -60.53 -41.85
N LYS A 472 -23.75 -61.54 -41.81
CA LYS A 472 -24.34 -62.13 -40.60
C LYS A 472 -23.89 -63.60 -40.45
N ARG A 473 -23.70 -64.13 -39.22
CA ARG A 473 -24.37 -65.39 -38.76
C ARG A 473 -24.11 -65.87 -37.31
N THR A 474 -25.20 -66.31 -36.68
CA THR A 474 -25.39 -67.43 -35.69
C THR A 474 -24.49 -67.68 -34.47
N TYR A 475 -25.11 -67.54 -33.28
CA TYR A 475 -25.37 -68.60 -32.27
C TYR A 475 -24.33 -69.71 -32.00
N ALA A 476 -23.86 -69.82 -30.73
CA ALA A 476 -24.03 -71.00 -29.86
C ALA A 476 -23.62 -70.77 -28.38
N GLU A 477 -24.45 -71.29 -27.46
CA GLU A 477 -24.26 -71.83 -26.08
C GLU A 477 -23.30 -71.27 -24.98
N ARG A 478 -23.88 -71.20 -23.76
CA ARG A 478 -23.41 -71.47 -22.37
C ARG A 478 -21.93 -71.93 -22.15
N ALA A 479 -21.22 -71.66 -21.02
CA ALA A 479 -21.65 -71.46 -19.61
C ALA A 479 -20.57 -70.79 -18.69
N SER A 480 -20.92 -70.61 -17.40
CA SER A 480 -20.06 -70.56 -16.18
C SER A 480 -18.99 -69.47 -15.93
N ASP A 481 -19.22 -68.69 -14.86
CA ASP A 481 -18.34 -68.44 -13.69
C ASP A 481 -17.14 -67.45 -13.70
N THR A 482 -17.47 -66.18 -13.47
CA THR A 482 -16.72 -65.23 -12.57
C THR A 482 -15.32 -64.72 -13.07
N PRO A 483 -14.57 -63.89 -12.31
CA PRO A 483 -14.63 -62.45 -12.54
C PRO A 483 -13.28 -61.82 -12.98
N HIS A 484 -13.25 -61.20 -14.17
CA HIS A 484 -12.05 -60.54 -14.68
C HIS A 484 -11.92 -59.05 -14.31
N THR A 485 -10.76 -58.67 -13.75
CA THR A 485 -10.34 -57.28 -13.56
C THR A 485 -9.87 -56.63 -14.87
N SER A 486 -10.34 -55.42 -15.20
CA SER A 486 -10.06 -54.74 -16.47
C SER A 486 -8.66 -54.08 -16.56
N PRO A 487 -7.83 -54.37 -17.60
CA PRO A 487 -6.46 -53.86 -17.74
C PRO A 487 -6.32 -52.56 -18.56
N ALA A 488 -7.17 -51.56 -18.32
CA ALA A 488 -7.26 -50.34 -19.12
C ALA A 488 -6.17 -49.26 -18.85
N LYS A 489 -4.87 -49.65 -18.78
CA LYS A 489 -3.74 -48.68 -18.61
C LYS A 489 -2.52 -48.86 -19.54
N LYS A 490 -2.44 -49.93 -20.34
CA LYS A 490 -1.21 -50.21 -21.14
C LYS A 490 -1.05 -49.35 -22.40
N LYS A 491 -2.14 -49.12 -23.15
CA LYS A 491 -2.12 -48.47 -24.49
C LYS A 491 -1.69 -46.99 -24.54
N ILE A 492 -1.59 -46.29 -23.41
CA ILE A 492 -1.13 -44.88 -23.39
C ILE A 492 0.41 -44.81 -23.40
N LYS A 493 1.10 -45.72 -22.72
CA LYS A 493 2.57 -45.69 -22.58
C LYS A 493 3.28 -45.96 -23.92
N GLU A 494 2.77 -46.92 -24.68
CA GLU A 494 3.31 -47.31 -26.00
C GLU A 494 3.22 -46.17 -27.04
N LYS A 495 2.18 -45.32 -26.99
CA LYS A 495 2.08 -44.15 -27.87
C LYS A 495 3.11 -43.06 -27.55
N VAL A 496 3.43 -42.84 -26.28
CA VAL A 496 4.47 -41.87 -25.86
C VAL A 496 5.85 -42.37 -26.27
N GLU A 497 6.18 -43.62 -25.98
CA GLU A 497 7.48 -44.22 -26.33
C GLU A 497 7.69 -44.30 -27.85
N SER A 498 6.62 -44.51 -28.64
CA SER A 498 6.68 -44.41 -30.11
C SER A 498 6.92 -42.97 -30.62
N ALA A 499 6.59 -41.93 -29.86
CA ALA A 499 6.87 -40.55 -30.27
C ALA A 499 8.33 -40.18 -29.96
N THR A 500 8.82 -40.50 -28.76
CA THR A 500 10.20 -40.23 -28.35
C THR A 500 11.23 -40.92 -29.25
N ARG A 501 10.98 -42.17 -29.69
CA ARG A 501 11.88 -42.85 -30.65
C ARG A 501 11.95 -42.15 -32.01
N ARG A 502 10.82 -41.71 -32.59
CA ARG A 502 10.82 -41.00 -33.87
C ARG A 502 11.59 -39.69 -33.81
N ALA A 503 11.52 -38.97 -32.68
CA ALA A 503 12.30 -37.75 -32.46
C ALA A 503 13.82 -38.01 -32.40
N MET A 504 14.27 -39.12 -31.80
CA MET A 504 15.69 -39.51 -31.80
C MET A 504 16.16 -39.95 -33.20
N ASP A 505 15.37 -40.77 -33.91
CA ASP A 505 15.70 -41.20 -35.28
C ASP A 505 15.80 -40.03 -36.26
N SER A 506 15.04 -38.93 -36.06
CA SER A 506 15.19 -37.71 -36.85
C SER A 506 16.49 -36.94 -36.60
N LEU A 507 17.09 -37.01 -35.40
CA LEU A 507 18.41 -36.41 -35.15
C LEU A 507 19.56 -37.26 -35.74
N SER A 508 19.35 -38.55 -35.98
CA SER A 508 20.41 -39.46 -36.45
C SER A 508 20.75 -39.32 -37.93
N LYS A 509 20.02 -38.50 -38.71
CA LYS A 509 20.10 -38.48 -40.19
C LYS A 509 20.46 -37.13 -40.81
N GLY A 510 21.65 -36.65 -40.46
CA GLY A 510 22.58 -36.11 -41.47
C GLY A 510 22.23 -34.80 -42.17
N THR A 511 21.92 -33.74 -41.43
CA THR A 511 21.96 -32.36 -41.98
C THR A 511 23.41 -31.86 -42.01
N LYS A 512 23.92 -31.47 -43.18
CA LYS A 512 25.30 -30.95 -43.32
C LYS A 512 25.38 -29.50 -42.83
N ILE A 513 26.06 -29.27 -41.70
CA ILE A 513 26.38 -27.92 -41.22
C ILE A 513 27.52 -27.31 -42.08
N PRO A 514 27.44 -26.03 -42.51
CA PRO A 514 28.50 -25.40 -43.30
C PRO A 514 29.86 -25.35 -42.60
N ALA A 515 30.94 -25.56 -43.36
CA ALA A 515 32.31 -25.72 -42.86
C ALA A 515 33.03 -24.38 -42.53
N LEU A 516 32.36 -23.48 -41.79
CA LEU A 516 32.82 -22.09 -41.56
C LEU A 516 33.42 -21.84 -40.16
N PHE A 517 33.62 -22.89 -39.35
CA PHE A 517 34.11 -22.80 -37.96
C PHE A 517 35.52 -23.43 -37.73
N ARG A 518 36.41 -23.35 -38.73
CA ARG A 518 37.76 -23.99 -38.66
C ARG A 518 38.97 -23.04 -38.63
N MET A 519 38.75 -21.72 -38.52
CA MET A 519 39.82 -20.70 -38.60
C MET A 519 40.19 -20.05 -37.26
N ALA A 520 39.41 -20.26 -36.18
CA ALA A 520 39.75 -19.77 -34.85
C ALA A 520 40.70 -20.75 -34.14
N GLY A 521 41.95 -20.34 -33.91
CA GLY A 521 43.01 -21.14 -33.29
C GLY A 521 42.87 -21.36 -31.78
N TRP A 522 41.67 -21.67 -31.29
CA TRP A 522 41.44 -21.98 -29.87
C TRP A 522 42.09 -23.31 -29.51
N ALA A 523 43.11 -23.25 -28.64
CA ALA A 523 43.78 -24.44 -28.12
C ALA A 523 42.75 -25.36 -27.46
N LYS A 524 42.78 -26.66 -27.81
CA LYS A 524 41.88 -27.65 -27.22
C LYS A 524 42.04 -27.61 -25.69
N PRO A 525 40.96 -27.45 -24.91
CA PRO A 525 41.08 -27.40 -23.45
C PRO A 525 41.75 -28.69 -22.96
N LYS A 526 42.79 -28.55 -22.12
CA LYS A 526 43.53 -29.67 -21.54
C LYS A 526 42.51 -30.58 -20.84
N VAL A 527 42.41 -31.83 -21.28
CA VAL A 527 41.49 -32.80 -20.68
C VAL A 527 42.03 -33.15 -19.29
N LEU A 528 41.51 -32.45 -18.28
CA LEU A 528 41.78 -32.73 -16.88
C LEU A 528 41.35 -34.16 -16.55
N SER A 529 42.21 -34.87 -15.81
CA SER A 529 41.90 -36.16 -15.23
C SER A 529 40.71 -36.07 -14.26
N GLU A 530 40.02 -37.19 -14.00
CA GLU A 530 38.95 -37.21 -12.99
C GLU A 530 39.43 -36.81 -11.59
N GLN A 531 40.72 -37.01 -11.28
CA GLN A 531 41.32 -36.53 -10.05
C GLN A 531 41.42 -34.99 -10.04
N GLU A 532 42.03 -34.38 -11.07
CA GLU A 532 42.09 -32.91 -11.21
C GLU A 532 40.67 -32.28 -11.17
N LYS A 533 39.66 -32.93 -11.75
CA LYS A 533 38.25 -32.45 -11.67
C LYS A 533 37.69 -32.52 -10.25
N GLN A 534 37.92 -33.62 -9.54
CA GLN A 534 37.45 -33.78 -8.15
C GLN A 534 38.15 -32.81 -7.21
N ASP A 535 39.44 -32.58 -7.41
CA ASP A 535 40.24 -31.63 -6.62
C ASP A 535 39.78 -30.18 -6.85
N VAL A 536 39.46 -29.80 -8.10
CA VAL A 536 38.81 -28.51 -8.42
C VAL A 536 37.43 -28.39 -7.77
N PHE A 537 36.57 -29.41 -7.87
CA PHE A 537 35.25 -29.41 -7.24
C PHE A 537 35.33 -29.31 -5.71
N ALA A 538 36.36 -29.91 -5.10
CA ALA A 538 36.63 -29.81 -3.66
C ALA A 538 37.09 -28.41 -3.27
N ALA A 539 37.96 -27.77 -4.08
CA ALA A 539 38.41 -26.39 -3.87
C ALA A 539 37.27 -25.37 -4.01
N GLU A 540 36.42 -25.50 -5.04
CA GLU A 540 35.22 -24.67 -5.22
C GLU A 540 34.22 -24.86 -4.06
N ALA A 541 34.09 -26.08 -3.53
CA ALA A 541 33.27 -26.35 -2.35
C ALA A 541 33.87 -25.74 -1.06
N GLU A 542 35.19 -25.74 -0.90
CA GLU A 542 35.89 -25.08 0.21
C GLU A 542 35.70 -23.55 0.15
N GLU A 543 35.88 -22.95 -1.03
CA GLU A 543 35.69 -21.52 -1.25
C GLU A 543 34.21 -21.12 -1.07
N GLY A 544 33.27 -21.96 -1.53
CA GLY A 544 31.84 -21.79 -1.29
C GLY A 544 31.47 -21.83 0.20
N ARG A 545 32.09 -22.71 0.99
CA ARG A 545 31.95 -22.74 2.46
C ARG A 545 32.46 -21.43 3.10
N MET A 546 33.65 -20.96 2.69
CA MET A 546 34.25 -19.71 3.18
C MET A 546 33.38 -18.49 2.88
N LYS A 547 32.95 -18.33 1.62
CA LYS A 547 32.05 -17.24 1.18
C LYS A 547 30.69 -17.28 1.93
N ALA A 548 30.15 -18.46 2.19
CA ALA A 548 28.91 -18.61 2.96
C ALA A 548 29.05 -18.22 4.43
N GLU A 549 30.18 -18.55 5.09
CA GLU A 549 30.42 -18.11 6.47
C GLU A 549 30.70 -16.60 6.56
N GLU A 550 31.44 -16.02 5.62
CA GLU A 550 31.64 -14.56 5.57
C GLU A 550 30.32 -13.82 5.34
N TRP A 551 29.47 -14.29 4.41
CA TRP A 551 28.13 -13.74 4.22
C TRP A 551 27.30 -13.82 5.50
N ALA A 552 27.30 -14.96 6.19
CA ALA A 552 26.60 -15.13 7.46
C ALA A 552 27.17 -14.25 8.59
N LYS A 553 28.46 -13.88 8.55
CA LYS A 553 29.10 -12.91 9.44
C LYS A 553 28.64 -11.47 9.12
N ARG A 554 28.56 -11.11 7.83
CA ARG A 554 28.09 -9.80 7.34
C ARG A 554 26.61 -9.56 7.64
N GLU A 555 25.75 -10.56 7.45
CA GLU A 555 24.32 -10.50 7.79
C GLU A 555 24.10 -10.25 9.30
N ARG A 556 24.89 -10.92 10.16
CA ARG A 556 24.85 -10.72 11.62
C ARG A 556 25.24 -9.29 12.01
N ALA A 557 26.21 -8.68 11.33
CA ALA A 557 26.62 -7.30 11.57
C ALA A 557 25.51 -6.31 11.19
N ILE A 558 24.97 -6.40 9.97
CA ILE A 558 23.87 -5.55 9.47
C ILE A 558 22.63 -5.67 10.38
N LYS A 559 22.34 -6.88 10.89
CA LYS A 559 21.23 -7.09 11.82
C LYS A 559 21.47 -6.43 13.18
N ALA A 560 22.68 -6.54 13.73
CA ALA A 560 23.05 -5.91 15.00
C ALA A 560 23.00 -4.37 14.91
N GLU A 561 23.43 -3.81 13.78
CA GLU A 561 23.33 -2.39 13.45
C GLU A 561 21.88 -1.92 13.36
N ARG A 562 21.03 -2.62 12.57
CA ARG A 562 19.58 -2.33 12.47
C ARG A 562 18.88 -2.36 13.83
N ASP A 563 19.20 -3.32 14.70
CA ASP A 563 18.63 -3.40 16.04
C ASP A 563 19.21 -2.34 17.02
N ALA A 564 20.46 -1.90 16.82
CA ALA A 564 21.04 -0.76 17.55
C ALA A 564 20.36 0.56 17.17
N SER A 565 20.17 0.85 15.88
CA SER A 565 19.49 2.06 15.39
C SER A 565 18.02 2.11 15.81
N ARG A 566 17.31 0.97 15.78
CA ARG A 566 15.95 0.86 16.37
C ARG A 566 15.92 1.23 17.85
N LYS A 567 16.91 0.77 18.62
CA LYS A 567 17.02 1.07 20.06
C LYS A 567 17.38 2.54 20.32
N ALA A 568 18.21 3.14 19.49
CA ALA A 568 18.52 4.58 19.53
C ALA A 568 17.25 5.41 19.26
N ALA A 569 16.52 5.12 18.18
CA ALA A 569 15.26 5.78 17.85
C ALA A 569 14.18 5.60 18.96
N GLN A 570 14.10 4.42 19.58
CA GLN A 570 13.19 4.19 20.72
C GLN A 570 13.59 5.02 21.95
N ASN A 571 14.88 5.12 22.26
CA ASN A 571 15.38 5.96 23.35
C ASN A 571 15.10 7.44 23.11
N GLU A 572 15.25 7.92 21.86
CA GLU A 572 14.97 9.31 21.50
C GLU A 572 13.47 9.62 21.54
N ARG A 573 12.60 8.72 21.05
CA ARG A 573 11.14 8.83 21.26
C ARG A 573 10.79 8.89 22.75
N GLN A 574 11.48 8.15 23.62
CA GLN A 574 11.32 8.27 25.07
C GLN A 574 11.85 9.60 25.64
N ARG A 575 12.94 10.16 25.11
CA ARG A 575 13.43 11.50 25.50
C ARG A 575 12.41 12.57 25.16
N ARG A 576 11.93 12.62 23.92
CA ARG A 576 10.90 13.58 23.47
C ARG A 576 9.60 13.45 24.27
N HIS A 577 9.14 12.23 24.56
CA HIS A 577 7.96 12.03 25.42
C HIS A 577 8.16 12.51 26.86
N ARG A 578 9.37 12.34 27.44
CA ARG A 578 9.69 12.86 28.78
C ARG A 578 9.83 14.38 28.80
N ALA A 579 10.35 14.99 27.74
CA ALA A 579 10.43 16.44 27.59
C ALA A 579 9.03 17.06 27.45
N SER A 580 8.19 16.53 26.55
CA SER A 580 6.78 16.93 26.40
C SER A 580 6.01 16.81 27.72
N LYS A 581 6.20 15.73 28.50
CA LYS A 581 5.60 15.58 29.84
C LYS A 581 6.19 16.46 30.94
N ARG A 582 7.32 17.14 30.72
CA ARG A 582 7.80 18.22 31.59
C ARG A 582 7.14 19.53 31.20
N ALA A 583 7.22 19.91 29.92
CA ALA A 583 6.60 21.12 29.39
C ALA A 583 5.09 21.19 29.70
N ALA A 584 4.36 20.08 29.53
CA ALA A 584 2.93 20.02 29.89
C ALA A 584 2.69 20.25 31.39
N LYS A 585 3.54 19.72 32.28
CA LYS A 585 3.43 19.93 33.73
C LYS A 585 3.84 21.34 34.17
N GLU A 586 4.74 21.98 33.43
CA GLU A 586 5.16 23.36 33.65
C GLU A 586 4.07 24.33 33.17
N ALA A 587 3.33 23.97 32.10
CA ALA A 587 2.14 24.69 31.64
C ALA A 587 0.91 24.47 32.55
N GLU A 588 0.71 23.28 33.12
CA GLU A 588 -0.37 22.99 34.10
C GLU A 588 -0.20 23.75 35.44
N ASN A 589 0.99 24.27 35.77
CA ASN A 589 1.24 24.89 37.07
C ASN A 589 2.17 26.13 36.99
N PRO A 590 1.71 27.23 36.35
CA PRO A 590 2.50 28.45 36.20
C PRO A 590 2.78 29.15 37.54
N GLY A 591 1.92 28.96 38.56
CA GLY A 591 2.07 29.56 39.89
C GLY A 591 3.34 29.11 40.63
N ALA A 592 3.81 27.88 40.40
CA ALA A 592 5.02 27.35 41.02
C ALA A 592 6.31 28.14 40.70
N ARG A 593 6.31 28.94 39.62
CA ARG A 593 7.49 29.71 39.19
C ARG A 593 7.76 30.93 40.08
N LYS A 594 6.71 31.58 40.66
CA LYS A 594 6.89 32.78 41.51
C LYS A 594 7.67 32.50 42.79
N ARG A 595 7.39 31.40 43.50
CA ARG A 595 8.16 30.97 44.69
C ARG A 595 9.61 30.53 44.40
N ARG A 596 10.03 30.48 43.13
CA ARG A 596 11.39 30.07 42.74
C ARG A 596 12.24 31.19 42.13
N LYS A 597 11.65 32.34 41.76
CA LYS A 597 12.40 33.49 41.22
C LYS A 597 13.08 34.31 42.33
N VAL A 598 12.42 34.45 43.49
CA VAL A 598 12.93 35.17 44.69
C VAL A 598 14.23 34.57 45.26
N ALA A 599 14.57 33.32 44.91
CA ALA A 599 15.78 32.63 45.33
C ALA A 599 16.85 32.52 44.22
N LEU A 600 16.74 33.32 43.14
CA LEU A 600 17.60 33.20 41.95
C LEU A 600 17.96 34.56 41.32
N GLU A 601 18.04 35.62 42.13
CA GLU A 601 18.36 36.99 41.69
C GLU A 601 19.67 37.51 42.32
N TYR A 602 20.50 36.61 42.86
CA TYR A 602 21.79 36.94 43.50
C TYR A 602 22.88 35.89 43.21
N ARG A 603 23.28 35.74 41.94
CA ARG A 603 24.62 35.28 41.52
C ARG A 603 24.82 35.36 40.00
N GLU A 604 25.28 36.52 39.53
CA GLU A 604 26.19 36.56 38.38
C GLU A 604 27.60 36.81 38.92
N THR A 605 28.48 35.80 38.79
CA THR A 605 29.94 35.86 38.60
C THR A 605 30.58 34.49 38.89
N THR A 606 31.71 34.25 38.22
CA THR A 606 32.72 33.20 38.49
C THR A 606 32.32 31.74 38.24
N SER A 607 32.96 31.15 37.23
CA SER A 607 32.91 29.72 36.90
C SER A 607 33.67 28.85 37.90
N VAL A 608 32.98 27.95 38.62
CA VAL A 608 33.60 26.80 39.32
C VAL A 608 32.67 25.58 39.25
N SER A 609 32.96 24.62 38.35
CA SER A 609 32.07 23.46 38.10
C SER A 609 32.45 22.18 38.87
N GLU A 610 33.72 22.00 39.23
CA GLU A 610 34.23 20.66 39.61
C GLU A 610 34.14 20.31 41.10
N VAL A 611 34.09 21.30 42.00
CA VAL A 611 34.10 21.09 43.47
C VAL A 611 32.87 20.30 43.97
N ALA A 612 31.76 20.34 43.24
CA ALA A 612 30.50 19.71 43.64
C ALA A 612 30.49 18.16 43.57
N GLU A 613 31.33 17.56 42.72
CA GLU A 613 31.47 16.08 42.63
C GLU A 613 32.46 15.53 43.68
N ALA A 614 33.48 16.30 44.05
CA ALA A 614 34.51 15.89 45.02
C ALA A 614 33.94 15.61 46.42
N SER A 615 32.95 16.40 46.86
CA SER A 615 32.33 16.31 48.20
C SER A 615 31.44 15.06 48.43
N ARG A 616 31.31 14.13 47.47
CA ARG A 616 30.33 13.02 47.53
C ARG A 616 30.94 11.61 47.36
N PRO A 617 31.99 11.23 48.12
CA PRO A 617 32.70 9.96 47.97
C PRO A 617 31.78 8.72 48.08
N ALA A 618 30.72 8.79 48.91
CA ALA A 618 29.73 7.71 49.04
C ALA A 618 29.05 7.33 47.71
N ARG A 619 28.87 8.27 46.77
CA ARG A 619 28.35 7.96 45.42
C ARG A 619 29.37 7.18 44.58
N GLN A 620 30.65 7.57 44.62
CA GLN A 620 31.71 6.88 43.89
C GLN A 620 31.94 5.47 44.44
N ILE A 621 31.95 5.32 45.76
CA ILE A 621 32.02 4.01 46.45
C ILE A 621 30.81 3.14 46.07
N GLY A 622 29.59 3.69 46.11
CA GLY A 622 28.38 2.99 45.68
C GLY A 622 28.38 2.57 44.20
N LYS A 623 29.09 3.31 43.33
CA LYS A 623 29.29 2.98 41.91
C LYS A 623 30.29 1.82 41.77
N LYS A 624 31.48 1.94 42.37
CA LYS A 624 32.53 0.90 42.39
C LYS A 624 32.05 -0.42 43.01
N ILE A 625 31.24 -0.37 44.07
CA ILE A 625 30.60 -1.55 44.68
C ILE A 625 29.56 -2.20 43.75
N LYS A 626 28.77 -1.40 43.02
CA LYS A 626 27.81 -1.93 42.03
C LYS A 626 28.50 -2.52 40.81
N GLU A 627 29.66 -2.01 40.42
CA GLU A 627 30.47 -2.58 39.34
C GLU A 627 31.15 -3.89 39.77
N LYS A 628 31.86 -3.93 40.91
CA LYS A 628 32.46 -5.18 41.43
C LYS A 628 31.45 -6.28 41.73
N ASN A 629 30.25 -5.95 42.21
CA ASN A 629 29.20 -6.94 42.49
C ASN A 629 28.33 -7.33 41.28
N ARG A 630 28.60 -6.76 40.09
CA ARG A 630 27.87 -7.09 38.86
C ARG A 630 28.35 -8.42 38.29
N LYS A 631 27.90 -9.53 38.92
CA LYS A 631 28.06 -10.89 38.36
C LYS A 631 27.66 -10.90 36.88
N PRO A 632 28.36 -11.67 36.01
CA PRO A 632 28.02 -11.79 34.59
C PRO A 632 26.71 -12.57 34.40
N GLN A 633 25.58 -11.92 34.69
CA GLN A 633 24.24 -12.50 34.54
C GLN A 633 23.84 -12.53 33.07
N GLY A 634 24.13 -13.66 32.45
CA GLY A 634 23.74 -13.96 31.08
C GLY A 634 24.65 -15.04 30.51
N ARG A 635 24.23 -16.30 30.59
CA ARG A 635 24.80 -17.36 29.75
C ARG A 635 24.63 -16.89 28.30
N LYS A 636 25.74 -16.59 27.61
CA LYS A 636 25.72 -16.04 26.23
C LYS A 636 24.72 -16.84 25.39
N GLN A 637 23.74 -16.18 24.77
CA GLN A 637 22.84 -16.84 23.83
C GLN A 637 23.63 -17.20 22.57
N THR A 638 24.18 -18.41 22.54
CA THR A 638 24.96 -18.96 21.41
C THR A 638 24.11 -19.30 20.17
N LYS A 639 22.80 -19.03 20.22
CA LYS A 639 21.85 -19.25 19.13
C LYS A 639 21.06 -17.96 18.92
N ALA A 640 21.09 -17.43 17.71
CA ALA A 640 20.36 -16.23 17.34
C ALA A 640 18.85 -16.41 17.54
N ALA A 641 18.14 -15.33 17.87
CA ALA A 641 16.69 -15.33 18.01
C ALA A 641 16.01 -15.70 16.67
N ARG A 642 15.45 -16.91 16.61
CA ARG A 642 14.63 -17.38 15.49
C ARG A 642 13.21 -16.85 15.64
N THR A 643 12.65 -16.30 14.57
CA THR A 643 11.24 -15.86 14.52
C THR A 643 10.32 -17.07 14.73
N PRO A 644 9.37 -17.04 15.69
CA PRO A 644 8.53 -18.20 15.98
C PRO A 644 7.48 -18.42 14.86
N LYS A 645 7.70 -19.44 14.04
CA LYS A 645 6.73 -19.88 13.01
C LYS A 645 5.67 -20.78 13.65
N TYR A 646 4.48 -20.25 13.88
CA TYR A 646 3.36 -20.99 14.47
C TYR A 646 2.72 -21.93 13.44
N VAL A 647 2.97 -23.23 13.57
CA VAL A 647 2.37 -24.28 12.73
C VAL A 647 1.31 -25.04 13.55
N ASN A 648 0.11 -25.25 12.99
CA ASN A 648 -0.90 -26.10 13.61
C ASN A 648 -0.61 -27.57 13.30
N TRP A 649 0.17 -28.24 14.14
CA TRP A 649 0.49 -29.67 14.01
C TRP A 649 -0.68 -30.63 14.24
N VAL A 650 -1.86 -30.11 14.62
CA VAL A 650 -3.04 -30.92 14.98
C VAL A 650 -4.10 -30.87 13.85
N THR A 651 -3.72 -30.46 12.63
CA THR A 651 -4.56 -30.70 11.44
C THR A 651 -4.65 -32.19 11.13
N PRO A 652 -5.73 -32.68 10.48
CA PRO A 652 -5.90 -34.10 10.20
C PRO A 652 -4.68 -34.73 9.49
N PHE A 653 -4.16 -34.05 8.47
CA PHE A 653 -2.96 -34.47 7.72
C PHE A 653 -1.68 -34.52 8.57
N SER A 654 -1.42 -33.49 9.37
CA SER A 654 -0.26 -33.47 10.27
C SER A 654 -0.37 -34.59 11.32
N TRP A 655 -1.57 -34.78 11.87
CA TRP A 655 -1.84 -35.72 12.94
C TRP A 655 -1.83 -37.18 12.47
N SER A 656 -2.29 -37.48 11.25
CA SER A 656 -2.13 -38.80 10.64
C SER A 656 -0.65 -39.17 10.49
N CYS A 657 0.20 -38.23 10.09
CA CYS A 657 1.65 -38.46 10.02
C CYS A 657 2.27 -38.66 11.42
N ILE A 658 1.91 -37.83 12.41
CA ILE A 658 2.41 -37.93 13.80
C ILE A 658 2.00 -39.27 14.44
N THR A 659 0.76 -39.71 14.25
CA THR A 659 0.27 -40.99 14.78
C THR A 659 0.83 -42.20 14.02
N ALA A 660 1.04 -42.11 12.69
CA ALA A 660 1.74 -43.15 11.94
C ALA A 660 3.20 -43.31 12.39
N ALA A 661 3.93 -42.20 12.58
CA ALA A 661 5.29 -42.22 13.12
C ALA A 661 5.34 -42.85 14.53
N GLN A 662 4.45 -42.45 15.44
CA GLN A 662 4.34 -43.02 16.79
C GLN A 662 3.97 -44.51 16.79
N ARG A 663 3.11 -44.98 15.87
CA ARG A 663 2.84 -46.42 15.71
C ARG A 663 4.07 -47.19 15.22
N LYS A 664 4.90 -46.58 14.38
CA LYS A 664 6.09 -47.21 13.78
C LYS A 664 7.30 -47.27 14.72
N VAL A 665 7.53 -46.26 15.55
CA VAL A 665 8.72 -46.15 16.43
C VAL A 665 8.41 -46.25 17.92
N GLY A 666 7.14 -46.50 18.27
CA GLY A 666 6.67 -46.47 19.65
C GLY A 666 6.66 -45.05 20.24
N TRP A 667 6.75 -44.96 21.57
CA TRP A 667 6.61 -43.70 22.32
C TRP A 667 7.92 -42.93 22.55
N GLY A 668 8.97 -43.25 21.81
CA GLY A 668 10.25 -42.53 21.86
C GLY A 668 10.13 -41.12 21.26
N LEU A 669 10.04 -40.08 22.10
CA LEU A 669 9.82 -38.69 21.65
C LEU A 669 10.82 -38.23 20.58
N THR A 670 12.11 -38.58 20.74
CA THR A 670 13.19 -38.25 19.80
C THR A 670 13.00 -38.98 18.47
N ASP A 671 12.55 -40.23 18.53
CA ASP A 671 12.44 -41.14 17.40
C ASP A 671 11.19 -40.83 16.57
N ILE A 672 10.10 -40.38 17.21
CA ILE A 672 8.92 -39.84 16.52
C ILE A 672 9.30 -38.59 15.71
N VAL A 673 10.06 -37.65 16.28
CA VAL A 673 10.57 -36.48 15.53
C VAL A 673 11.52 -36.92 14.40
N ARG A 674 12.42 -37.88 14.66
CA ARG A 674 13.36 -38.40 13.64
C ARG A 674 12.62 -39.01 12.45
N GLU A 675 11.59 -39.83 12.68
CA GLU A 675 10.79 -40.43 11.61
C GLU A 675 9.96 -39.38 10.86
N LEU A 676 9.39 -38.38 11.56
CA LEU A 676 8.67 -37.28 10.90
C LEU A 676 9.58 -36.43 10.02
N HIS A 677 10.80 -36.13 10.48
CA HIS A 677 11.83 -35.48 9.65
C HIS A 677 12.24 -36.35 8.46
N ARG A 678 12.29 -37.69 8.62
CA ARG A 678 12.60 -38.63 7.53
C ARG A 678 11.46 -38.76 6.51
N VAL A 679 10.21 -38.53 6.92
CA VAL A 679 9.02 -38.54 6.04
C VAL A 679 8.87 -37.21 5.29
N ASN A 680 9.01 -36.07 5.96
CA ASN A 680 9.01 -34.75 5.32
C ASN A 680 9.76 -33.73 6.19
N TYR A 681 11.04 -33.50 5.90
CA TYR A 681 11.87 -32.57 6.64
C TYR A 681 11.35 -31.12 6.56
N ASP A 682 11.05 -30.63 5.36
CA ASP A 682 10.68 -29.22 5.16
C ASP A 682 9.42 -28.80 5.91
N PHE A 683 8.45 -29.72 6.01
CA PHE A 683 7.23 -29.52 6.80
C PHE A 683 7.49 -29.69 8.29
N PHE A 684 8.18 -30.74 8.73
CA PHE A 684 8.31 -31.09 10.15
C PHE A 684 9.52 -30.47 10.87
N GLN A 685 10.48 -29.80 10.21
CA GLN A 685 11.69 -29.20 10.80
C GLN A 685 11.46 -28.25 12.01
N TYR A 686 10.24 -27.75 12.20
CA TYR A 686 9.84 -26.87 13.30
C TYR A 686 9.15 -27.63 14.46
N LEU A 687 8.85 -28.92 14.32
CA LEU A 687 8.23 -29.77 15.34
C LEU A 687 9.30 -30.30 16.29
N THR A 688 9.33 -29.79 17.51
CA THR A 688 10.37 -30.14 18.47
C THR A 688 9.95 -31.29 19.39
N VAL A 689 10.94 -32.01 19.95
CA VAL A 689 10.75 -32.98 21.04
C VAL A 689 9.99 -32.37 22.23
N GLN A 690 10.25 -31.09 22.53
CA GLN A 690 9.54 -30.36 23.59
C GLN A 690 8.06 -30.12 23.25
N THR A 691 7.71 -30.02 21.97
CA THR A 691 6.33 -29.91 21.49
C THR A 691 5.58 -31.24 21.70
N LEU A 692 6.18 -32.37 21.28
CA LEU A 692 5.61 -33.70 21.52
C LEU A 692 5.51 -34.05 23.01
N LYS A 693 6.48 -33.62 23.83
CA LYS A 693 6.47 -33.82 25.29
C LYS A 693 5.25 -33.19 25.97
N GLY A 694 4.67 -32.13 25.40
CA GLY A 694 3.42 -31.53 25.87
C GLY A 694 2.15 -32.27 25.43
N TRP A 695 2.28 -33.32 24.61
CA TRP A 695 1.16 -34.10 24.05
C TRP A 695 1.13 -35.55 24.53
N ILE A 696 2.21 -36.05 25.14
CA ILE A 696 2.34 -37.43 25.64
C ILE A 696 2.44 -37.40 27.16
N GLU A 697 1.51 -38.09 27.81
CA GLU A 697 1.50 -38.34 29.26
C GLU A 697 1.94 -39.78 29.54
N LYS A 698 2.45 -40.03 30.74
CA LYS A 698 2.59 -41.39 31.29
C LYS A 698 1.53 -41.60 32.36
N VAL A 699 0.76 -42.67 32.23
CA VAL A 699 -0.27 -43.09 33.18
C VAL A 699 -0.09 -44.58 33.38
N ASP A 700 0.02 -45.00 34.63
CA ASP A 700 0.24 -46.41 35.05
C ASP A 700 1.45 -47.07 34.36
N GLY A 701 2.52 -46.28 34.16
CA GLY A 701 3.74 -46.68 33.45
C GLY A 701 3.67 -46.55 31.92
N PHE A 702 2.48 -46.65 31.34
CA PHE A 702 2.25 -46.59 29.89
C PHE A 702 2.24 -45.15 29.37
N SER A 703 2.96 -44.91 28.27
CA SER A 703 2.87 -43.65 27.52
C SER A 703 1.61 -43.63 26.66
N ARG A 704 0.87 -42.51 26.67
CA ARG A 704 -0.29 -42.28 25.79
C ARG A 704 -0.40 -40.83 25.35
N TRP A 705 -1.16 -40.56 24.28
CA TRP A 705 -1.55 -39.21 23.91
C TRP A 705 -2.47 -38.61 24.98
N THR A 706 -2.20 -37.37 25.40
CA THR A 706 -3.04 -36.65 26.38
C THR A 706 -4.48 -36.50 25.88
N PRO A 707 -5.51 -36.59 26.75
CA PRO A 707 -6.90 -36.34 26.37
C PRO A 707 -7.09 -34.99 25.67
N ASN A 708 -6.31 -33.97 26.08
CA ASN A 708 -6.32 -32.64 25.47
C ASN A 708 -5.79 -32.60 24.02
N VAL A 709 -4.77 -33.39 23.64
CA VAL A 709 -4.33 -33.43 22.24
C VAL A 709 -5.29 -34.27 21.38
N LEU A 710 -5.82 -35.37 21.91
CA LEU A 710 -6.83 -36.19 21.23
C LEU A 710 -8.12 -35.40 20.98
N ALA A 711 -8.62 -34.68 21.99
CA ALA A 711 -9.79 -33.80 21.86
C ALA A 711 -9.56 -32.57 20.96
N ARG A 712 -8.32 -32.27 20.58
CA ARG A 712 -7.99 -31.30 19.52
C ARG A 712 -7.91 -31.97 18.15
N ALA A 713 -7.27 -33.14 18.05
CA ALA A 713 -7.16 -33.91 16.83
C ALA A 713 -8.52 -34.34 16.26
N ALA A 714 -9.45 -34.77 17.13
CA ALA A 714 -10.83 -35.06 16.76
C ALA A 714 -11.62 -33.84 16.24
N LYS A 715 -11.16 -32.62 16.53
CA LYS A 715 -11.71 -31.36 15.97
C LYS A 715 -10.97 -30.90 14.71
N GLY A 716 -9.93 -31.63 14.30
CA GLY A 716 -9.19 -31.41 13.06
C GLY A 716 -8.73 -29.98 12.84
N ASN A 717 -9.08 -29.42 11.68
CA ASN A 717 -8.64 -28.08 11.28
C ASN A 717 -9.53 -26.94 11.82
N ILE A 718 -10.46 -27.24 12.74
CA ILE A 718 -11.21 -26.23 13.52
C ILE A 718 -10.23 -25.57 14.48
N THR A 719 -9.55 -24.52 14.01
CA THR A 719 -8.55 -23.81 14.81
C THR A 719 -9.15 -23.33 16.14
N GLY A 720 -8.42 -23.51 17.25
CA GLY A 720 -8.95 -23.30 18.60
C GLY A 720 -9.44 -21.88 18.90
N HIS A 721 -9.13 -20.91 18.04
CA HIS A 721 -9.68 -19.57 18.02
C HIS A 721 -11.20 -19.52 17.77
N ASN A 722 -11.81 -20.60 17.26
CA ASN A 722 -13.26 -20.68 17.04
C ASN A 722 -14.08 -20.73 18.35
N LYS A 723 -13.47 -20.98 19.53
CA LYS A 723 -14.17 -20.88 20.84
C LYS A 723 -14.27 -19.43 21.36
N GLY A 724 -14.75 -18.52 20.50
CA GLY A 724 -15.00 -17.11 20.80
C GLY A 724 -14.24 -16.09 19.95
N GLY A 725 -13.92 -16.41 18.69
CA GLY A 725 -13.41 -15.46 17.70
C GLY A 725 -14.47 -15.12 16.64
N ARG A 726 -14.42 -13.90 16.08
CA ARG A 726 -15.45 -13.32 15.19
C ARG A 726 -15.78 -14.07 13.87
N ARG A 727 -15.16 -15.24 13.62
CA ARG A 727 -15.45 -16.08 12.44
C ARG A 727 -16.41 -17.19 12.86
N GLY A 728 -17.70 -17.01 12.55
CA GLY A 728 -18.76 -17.95 12.91
C GLY A 728 -19.85 -17.40 13.82
N ILE A 729 -19.94 -16.07 14.05
CA ILE A 729 -21.07 -15.52 14.83
C ILE A 729 -22.42 -15.79 14.15
N LEU A 730 -22.48 -15.69 12.82
CA LEU A 730 -23.69 -15.99 12.04
C LEU A 730 -23.99 -17.49 11.90
N SER A 731 -23.09 -18.40 12.29
CA SER A 731 -23.37 -19.85 12.17
C SER A 731 -24.28 -20.40 13.27
N ALA A 732 -24.86 -19.53 14.10
CA ALA A 732 -26.01 -19.81 14.95
C ALA A 732 -27.33 -19.27 14.36
N TYR A 733 -27.25 -18.56 13.23
CA TYR A 733 -28.33 -17.81 12.59
C TYR A 733 -28.36 -18.13 11.07
N PRO A 734 -28.69 -19.37 10.67
CA PRO A 734 -28.69 -19.78 9.26
C PRO A 734 -29.67 -18.96 8.41
N GLU A 735 -30.83 -18.60 8.95
CA GLU A 735 -31.83 -17.75 8.28
C GLU A 735 -31.27 -16.39 7.85
N ILE A 736 -30.47 -15.73 8.70
CA ILE A 736 -29.77 -14.48 8.34
C ILE A 736 -28.73 -14.70 7.23
N ILE A 737 -28.08 -15.87 7.21
CA ILE A 737 -27.13 -16.22 6.15
C ILE A 737 -27.88 -16.43 4.82
N ASP A 738 -28.98 -17.16 4.84
CA ASP A 738 -29.75 -17.51 3.64
C ASP A 738 -30.48 -16.29 3.04
N GLU A 739 -31.01 -15.39 3.88
CA GLU A 739 -31.59 -14.11 3.44
C GLU A 739 -30.53 -13.20 2.77
N VAL A 740 -29.36 -13.04 3.40
CA VAL A 740 -28.23 -12.31 2.80
C VAL A 740 -27.77 -12.96 1.49
N ILE A 741 -27.80 -14.30 1.40
CA ILE A 741 -27.50 -15.03 0.17
C ILE A 741 -28.53 -14.71 -0.92
N SER A 742 -29.82 -14.65 -0.60
CA SER A 742 -30.87 -14.32 -1.57
C SER A 742 -30.68 -12.90 -2.10
N GLN A 743 -30.70 -11.88 -1.23
CA GLN A 743 -30.56 -10.47 -1.64
C GLN A 743 -29.32 -10.23 -2.52
N LEU A 744 -28.20 -10.91 -2.23
CA LEU A 744 -26.97 -10.83 -3.05
C LEU A 744 -27.08 -11.57 -4.40
N LYS A 745 -27.81 -12.68 -4.48
CA LYS A 745 -28.12 -13.37 -5.75
C LYS A 745 -29.13 -12.58 -6.58
N ASP A 746 -30.15 -12.03 -5.95
CA ASP A 746 -31.27 -11.36 -6.61
C ASP A 746 -30.79 -10.05 -7.24
N LEU A 747 -30.03 -9.22 -6.50
CA LEU A 747 -29.35 -8.04 -7.05
C LEU A 747 -28.42 -8.39 -8.22
N ARG A 748 -27.64 -9.48 -8.10
CA ARG A 748 -26.74 -9.89 -9.18
C ARG A 748 -27.48 -10.41 -10.41
N SER A 749 -28.62 -11.07 -10.23
CA SER A 749 -29.47 -11.59 -11.31
C SER A 749 -30.20 -10.45 -12.03
N ALA A 750 -30.56 -9.38 -11.30
CA ALA A 750 -31.03 -8.11 -11.84
C ALA A 750 -29.90 -7.23 -12.43
N GLY A 751 -28.67 -7.75 -12.57
CA GLY A 751 -27.53 -7.03 -13.16
C GLY A 751 -26.91 -5.92 -12.28
N ALA A 752 -27.38 -5.74 -11.04
CA ALA A 752 -26.95 -4.63 -10.20
C ALA A 752 -25.47 -4.79 -9.73
N PRO A 753 -24.66 -3.73 -9.77
CA PRO A 753 -23.23 -3.79 -9.44
C PRO A 753 -23.00 -3.92 -7.92
N LEU A 754 -22.60 -5.12 -7.48
CA LEU A 754 -22.26 -5.38 -6.08
C LEU A 754 -20.87 -4.83 -5.72
N SER A 755 -20.85 -3.92 -4.74
CA SER A 755 -19.63 -3.38 -4.11
C SER A 755 -19.47 -3.94 -2.68
N LEU A 756 -18.28 -3.85 -2.11
CA LEU A 756 -18.09 -4.23 -0.69
C LEU A 756 -18.93 -3.37 0.26
N ALA A 757 -19.26 -2.12 -0.13
CA ALA A 757 -20.16 -1.26 0.62
C ALA A 757 -21.60 -1.80 0.57
N SER A 758 -22.14 -2.14 -0.60
CA SER A 758 -23.51 -2.68 -0.69
C SER A 758 -23.64 -4.04 0.00
N VAL A 759 -22.68 -4.95 -0.20
CA VAL A 759 -22.60 -6.24 0.51
C VAL A 759 -22.57 -6.05 2.03
N ARG A 760 -21.80 -5.07 2.52
CA ARG A 760 -21.72 -4.73 3.95
C ARG A 760 -23.02 -4.12 4.47
N CYS A 761 -23.68 -3.26 3.69
CA CYS A 761 -24.98 -2.69 4.05
C CYS A 761 -26.06 -3.77 4.16
N ILE A 762 -26.14 -4.69 3.21
CA ILE A 762 -27.08 -5.84 3.21
C ILE A 762 -26.87 -6.68 4.48
N ILE A 763 -25.64 -7.14 4.74
CA ILE A 763 -25.33 -7.91 5.96
C ILE A 763 -25.68 -7.15 7.24
N ILE A 764 -25.44 -5.83 7.30
CA ILE A 764 -25.78 -5.02 8.48
C ILE A 764 -27.29 -4.82 8.62
N ALA A 765 -28.02 -4.65 7.52
CA ALA A 765 -29.47 -4.48 7.51
C ALA A 765 -30.17 -5.76 7.99
N THR A 766 -29.90 -6.91 7.36
CA THR A 766 -30.50 -8.20 7.73
C THR A 766 -30.21 -8.57 9.20
N ILE A 767 -28.99 -8.33 9.69
CA ILE A 767 -28.68 -8.56 11.11
C ILE A 767 -29.45 -7.60 12.03
N ARG A 768 -29.59 -6.32 11.67
CA ARG A 768 -30.33 -5.34 12.50
C ARG A 768 -31.82 -5.62 12.57
N ASP A 769 -32.38 -6.14 11.48
CA ASP A 769 -33.79 -6.50 11.35
C ASP A 769 -34.12 -7.79 12.11
N GLN A 770 -33.30 -8.84 11.94
CA GLN A 770 -33.64 -10.19 12.40
C GLN A 770 -32.98 -10.61 13.74
N ALA A 771 -31.79 -10.09 14.07
CA ALA A 771 -31.07 -10.42 15.31
C ALA A 771 -30.06 -9.32 15.73
N PRO A 772 -30.53 -8.12 16.14
CA PRO A 772 -29.66 -7.00 16.49
C PRO A 772 -28.67 -7.30 17.63
N GLU A 773 -28.99 -8.26 18.52
CA GLU A 773 -28.12 -8.72 19.61
C GLU A 773 -26.79 -9.32 19.14
N ILE A 774 -26.69 -9.73 17.86
CA ILE A 774 -25.43 -10.12 17.21
C ILE A 774 -24.41 -8.98 17.29
N PHE A 775 -24.83 -7.71 17.21
CA PHE A 775 -23.95 -6.55 17.40
C PHE A 775 -23.63 -6.26 18.87
N GLU A 776 -24.48 -6.68 19.80
CA GLU A 776 -24.26 -6.49 21.24
C GLU A 776 -23.36 -7.56 21.87
N GLN A 777 -23.24 -8.73 21.22
CA GLN A 777 -22.46 -9.85 21.72
C GLN A 777 -20.98 -9.48 21.92
N LYS A 778 -20.57 -9.42 23.19
CA LYS A 778 -19.19 -9.11 23.62
C LYS A 778 -18.33 -10.38 23.61
N PHE A 779 -17.25 -10.35 22.84
CA PHE A 779 -16.21 -11.38 22.84
C PHE A 779 -15.33 -11.29 24.11
N LYS A 780 -14.49 -12.31 24.32
CA LYS A 780 -13.60 -12.44 25.50
C LYS A 780 -12.56 -11.32 25.64
N ASP A 781 -12.36 -10.51 24.62
CA ASP A 781 -11.50 -9.31 24.63
C ASP A 781 -12.28 -8.01 24.96
N GLY A 782 -13.58 -8.11 25.24
CA GLY A 782 -14.48 -6.99 25.49
C GLY A 782 -15.00 -6.28 24.24
N SER A 783 -14.57 -6.70 23.05
CA SER A 783 -15.04 -6.12 21.79
C SER A 783 -16.38 -6.73 21.35
N THR A 784 -17.18 -5.96 20.61
CA THR A 784 -18.42 -6.43 19.96
C THR A 784 -18.15 -6.94 18.53
N PHE A 785 -19.17 -7.54 17.91
CA PHE A 785 -19.11 -7.87 16.49
C PHE A 785 -19.21 -6.63 15.61
N GLN A 786 -18.50 -6.67 14.47
CA GLN A 786 -18.54 -5.65 13.44
C GLN A 786 -18.36 -6.32 12.07
N VAL A 787 -19.28 -6.02 11.15
CA VAL A 787 -19.22 -6.43 9.75
C VAL A 787 -18.14 -5.60 9.04
N SER A 788 -16.88 -6.00 9.23
CA SER A 788 -15.73 -5.39 8.55
C SER A 788 -15.60 -5.86 7.10
N ASP A 789 -14.91 -5.12 6.24
CA ASP A 789 -14.77 -5.49 4.83
C ASP A 789 -13.94 -6.80 4.66
N SER A 790 -13.05 -7.07 5.63
CA SER A 790 -12.34 -8.36 5.75
C SER A 790 -13.23 -9.51 6.25
N PHE A 791 -14.41 -9.23 6.81
CA PHE A 791 -15.49 -10.19 7.01
C PHE A 791 -16.27 -10.37 5.69
N CYS A 792 -16.74 -9.28 5.06
CA CYS A 792 -17.50 -9.33 3.80
C CYS A 792 -16.76 -10.12 2.69
N ARG A 793 -15.48 -9.80 2.44
CA ARG A 793 -14.65 -10.54 1.47
C ARG A 793 -14.59 -12.05 1.76
N LYS A 794 -14.61 -12.45 3.05
CA LYS A 794 -14.62 -13.88 3.47
C LYS A 794 -16.01 -14.50 3.47
N PHE A 795 -17.06 -13.71 3.61
CA PHE A 795 -18.43 -14.18 3.49
C PHE A 795 -18.73 -14.54 2.02
N LEU A 796 -18.43 -13.64 1.08
CA LEU A 796 -18.55 -13.87 -0.35
C LEU A 796 -17.73 -15.08 -0.82
N ASP A 797 -16.44 -15.13 -0.46
CA ASP A 797 -15.50 -16.23 -0.77
C ASP A 797 -15.98 -17.60 -0.26
N LYS A 798 -16.50 -17.67 0.97
CA LYS A 798 -16.84 -18.94 1.62
C LYS A 798 -18.26 -19.43 1.38
N THR A 799 -19.19 -18.50 1.14
CA THR A 799 -20.63 -18.78 1.17
C THR A 799 -21.23 -18.75 -0.24
N LEU A 800 -20.68 -17.90 -1.13
CA LEU A 800 -21.11 -17.79 -2.53
C LEU A 800 -20.02 -18.23 -3.52
N VAL A 801 -18.79 -18.46 -3.06
CA VAL A 801 -17.59 -18.69 -3.91
C VAL A 801 -17.34 -17.49 -4.84
N TRP A 802 -17.61 -16.27 -4.35
CA TRP A 802 -17.50 -15.04 -5.13
C TRP A 802 -16.27 -14.21 -4.73
N SER A 803 -15.41 -13.93 -5.72
CA SER A 803 -14.34 -12.94 -5.62
C SER A 803 -14.82 -11.57 -6.10
N MET A 804 -14.59 -10.52 -5.30
CA MET A 804 -14.77 -9.13 -5.75
C MET A 804 -13.87 -8.81 -6.95
N ARG A 805 -14.43 -8.16 -7.98
CA ARG A 805 -13.67 -7.55 -9.08
C ARG A 805 -13.56 -6.03 -8.85
N LYS A 806 -12.49 -5.37 -9.28
CA LYS A 806 -12.47 -3.89 -9.41
C LYS A 806 -13.47 -3.51 -10.51
N GLY A 807 -14.15 -2.38 -10.36
CA GLY A 807 -15.03 -1.84 -11.41
C GLY A 807 -14.21 -1.43 -12.63
N THR A 808 -14.64 -1.86 -13.82
CA THR A 808 -13.95 -1.62 -15.09
C THR A 808 -14.37 -0.27 -15.69
N LYS A 809 -13.42 0.64 -15.95
CA LYS A 809 -13.70 2.01 -16.48
C LYS A 809 -14.38 2.04 -17.86
N ALA A 810 -14.45 0.91 -18.57
CA ALA A 810 -15.08 0.77 -19.88
C ALA A 810 -16.53 1.30 -19.97
N ALA A 811 -17.30 1.26 -18.87
CA ALA A 811 -18.70 1.74 -18.85
C ALA A 811 -18.85 3.29 -18.80
N GLN A 812 -17.78 4.06 -19.02
CA GLN A 812 -17.79 5.53 -18.93
C GLN A 812 -17.12 6.27 -20.10
N LYS A 813 -16.58 5.57 -21.12
CA LYS A 813 -16.20 6.19 -22.39
C LYS A 813 -17.32 5.95 -23.42
N LEU A 814 -17.77 7.01 -24.07
CA LEU A 814 -18.57 6.93 -25.29
C LEU A 814 -17.61 6.91 -26.50
N PRO A 815 -17.89 6.14 -27.56
CA PRO A 815 -17.03 6.11 -28.74
C PRO A 815 -17.12 7.43 -29.54
N VAL A 816 -16.17 7.66 -30.45
CA VAL A 816 -16.06 8.93 -31.20
C VAL A 816 -17.24 9.15 -32.15
N ASP A 817 -17.88 8.08 -32.61
CA ASP A 817 -19.08 8.05 -33.45
C ASP A 817 -20.40 8.06 -32.67
N ALA A 818 -20.36 8.28 -31.34
CA ALA A 818 -21.52 8.10 -30.47
C ALA A 818 -22.73 8.95 -30.88
N GLU A 819 -22.56 10.20 -31.34
CA GLU A 819 -23.71 11.04 -31.76
C GLU A 819 -24.48 10.47 -32.95
N GLU A 820 -23.82 9.71 -33.81
CA GLU A 820 -24.41 9.06 -34.99
C GLU A 820 -24.97 7.67 -34.63
N LYS A 821 -24.22 6.88 -33.84
CA LYS A 821 -24.72 5.63 -33.24
C LYS A 821 -25.79 5.82 -32.17
N TYR A 822 -26.06 7.07 -31.74
CA TYR A 822 -27.18 7.42 -30.87
C TYR A 822 -28.51 7.56 -31.60
N PHE A 823 -28.59 7.34 -32.92
CA PHE A 823 -29.88 7.35 -33.64
C PHE A 823 -30.97 6.48 -32.97
N PRO A 824 -30.70 5.27 -32.42
CA PRO A 824 -31.71 4.49 -31.68
C PRO A 824 -32.15 5.18 -30.38
N ILE A 825 -31.24 5.80 -29.63
CA ILE A 825 -31.57 6.46 -28.35
C ILE A 825 -32.33 7.78 -28.59
N LYS A 826 -31.96 8.56 -29.62
CA LYS A 826 -32.77 9.70 -30.10
C LYS A 826 -34.12 9.23 -30.66
N ALA A 827 -34.21 8.09 -31.32
CA ALA A 827 -35.48 7.52 -31.74
C ALA A 827 -36.36 7.14 -30.55
N TRP A 828 -35.79 6.59 -29.47
CA TRP A 828 -36.51 6.29 -28.23
C TRP A 828 -36.94 7.57 -27.48
N GLU A 829 -36.13 8.64 -27.53
CA GLU A 829 -36.53 9.99 -27.08
C GLU A 829 -37.66 10.61 -27.93
N MET A 830 -37.72 10.33 -29.23
CA MET A 830 -38.80 10.77 -30.12
C MET A 830 -40.04 9.87 -30.08
N CYS A 831 -39.94 8.65 -29.55
CA CYS A 831 -41.06 7.73 -29.32
C CYS A 831 -41.91 8.19 -28.12
N LEU A 832 -42.72 9.22 -28.34
CA LEU A 832 -43.70 9.72 -27.37
C LEU A 832 -44.84 8.72 -27.17
N VAL A 833 -45.00 8.28 -25.92
CA VAL A 833 -46.13 7.48 -25.44
C VAL A 833 -47.27 8.44 -25.03
N ARG A 834 -48.52 8.01 -25.18
CA ARG A 834 -49.69 8.78 -24.72
C ARG A 834 -49.53 9.12 -23.23
N GLY A 835 -49.59 10.41 -22.90
CA GLY A 835 -49.38 10.92 -21.54
C GLY A 835 -48.07 11.68 -21.34
N GLY A 836 -47.30 11.96 -22.39
CA GLY A 836 -46.16 12.90 -22.37
C GLY A 836 -44.81 12.27 -22.01
N LEU A 837 -44.78 10.97 -21.71
CA LEU A 837 -43.53 10.22 -21.51
C LEU A 837 -42.95 9.79 -22.86
N ASN A 838 -41.64 9.58 -22.93
CA ASN A 838 -40.97 8.92 -24.05
C ASN A 838 -40.19 7.69 -23.58
N LEU A 839 -39.61 6.93 -24.51
CA LEU A 839 -38.84 5.72 -24.19
C LEU A 839 -37.38 6.02 -23.83
N SER A 840 -37.02 7.28 -23.54
CA SER A 840 -35.65 7.61 -23.16
C SER A 840 -35.27 6.96 -21.83
N TYR A 841 -33.98 6.64 -21.65
CA TYR A 841 -33.50 6.07 -20.39
C TYR A 841 -33.77 7.00 -19.20
N SER A 842 -33.64 8.32 -19.39
CA SER A 842 -33.91 9.33 -18.37
C SER A 842 -35.41 9.45 -18.03
N CYS A 843 -36.30 9.27 -19.00
CA CYS A 843 -37.74 9.23 -18.74
C CYS A 843 -38.16 7.90 -18.10
N MET A 844 -37.68 6.76 -18.60
CA MET A 844 -37.97 5.43 -18.04
C MET A 844 -37.47 5.26 -16.60
N THR A 845 -36.34 5.87 -16.24
CA THR A 845 -35.79 5.86 -14.87
C THR A 845 -36.22 7.07 -14.02
N SER A 846 -37.09 7.95 -14.53
CA SER A 846 -37.60 9.10 -13.78
C SER A 846 -38.54 8.67 -12.64
N PHE A 847 -38.67 9.55 -11.65
CA PHE A 847 -39.65 9.40 -10.59
C PHE A 847 -41.08 9.34 -11.16
N GLU A 848 -41.43 10.21 -12.11
CA GLU A 848 -42.79 10.25 -12.70
C GLU A 848 -43.16 8.93 -13.41
N THR A 849 -42.24 8.33 -14.18
CA THR A 849 -42.51 7.06 -14.85
C THR A 849 -42.57 5.89 -13.85
N THR A 850 -41.73 5.89 -12.82
CA THR A 850 -41.76 4.84 -11.79
C THR A 850 -42.98 4.96 -10.87
N GLU A 851 -43.44 6.17 -10.57
CA GLU A 851 -44.71 6.46 -9.88
C GLU A 851 -45.91 6.03 -10.74
N ARG A 852 -45.96 6.41 -12.02
CA ARG A 852 -47.02 5.93 -12.94
C ARG A 852 -47.00 4.41 -13.13
N LEU A 853 -45.84 3.76 -13.15
CA LEU A 853 -45.74 2.29 -13.19
C LEU A 853 -46.23 1.63 -11.90
N ALA A 854 -45.95 2.23 -10.73
CA ALA A 854 -46.49 1.76 -9.45
C ALA A 854 -48.02 1.93 -9.40
N ASN A 855 -48.53 3.07 -9.88
CA ASN A 855 -49.96 3.37 -9.95
C ASN A 855 -50.68 2.57 -11.05
N LEU A 856 -49.98 2.09 -12.08
CA LEU A 856 -50.54 1.26 -13.16
C LEU A 856 -51.26 0.02 -12.62
N ARG A 857 -50.75 -0.58 -11.54
CA ARG A 857 -51.37 -1.69 -10.82
C ARG A 857 -52.75 -1.37 -10.24
N THR A 858 -53.00 -0.10 -9.95
CA THR A 858 -54.22 0.43 -9.32
C THR A 858 -55.18 1.05 -10.35
N GLU A 859 -54.64 1.75 -11.34
CA GLU A 859 -55.39 2.46 -12.40
C GLU A 859 -55.75 1.57 -13.59
N ARG A 860 -54.88 0.61 -13.93
CA ARG A 860 -54.98 -0.30 -15.09
C ARG A 860 -54.59 -1.75 -14.69
N PRO A 861 -55.30 -2.37 -13.73
CA PRO A 861 -54.99 -3.73 -13.27
C PRO A 861 -55.10 -4.79 -14.37
N ASP A 862 -55.89 -4.53 -15.41
CA ASP A 862 -55.96 -5.33 -16.64
C ASP A 862 -54.60 -5.40 -17.35
N LEU A 863 -54.02 -4.24 -17.66
CA LEU A 863 -52.75 -4.10 -18.35
C LEU A 863 -51.57 -4.54 -17.48
N TRP A 864 -51.64 -4.27 -16.18
CA TRP A 864 -50.66 -4.75 -15.21
C TRP A 864 -50.60 -6.28 -15.16
N ASN A 865 -51.75 -6.96 -15.24
CA ASN A 865 -51.79 -8.42 -15.29
C ASN A 865 -51.23 -8.95 -16.62
N ASP A 866 -51.59 -8.38 -17.77
CA ASP A 866 -51.01 -8.78 -19.07
C ASP A 866 -49.48 -8.62 -19.12
N PHE A 867 -48.92 -7.59 -18.47
CA PHE A 867 -47.45 -7.43 -18.34
C PHE A 867 -46.77 -8.48 -17.45
N ASN A 868 -47.51 -9.15 -16.57
CA ASN A 868 -46.96 -10.14 -15.62
C ASN A 868 -47.40 -11.58 -15.94
N ASP A 869 -48.24 -11.77 -16.96
CA ASP A 869 -48.74 -13.06 -17.41
C ASP A 869 -47.69 -13.82 -18.22
N LYS A 870 -46.90 -14.63 -17.53
CA LYS A 870 -45.75 -15.37 -18.09
C LYS A 870 -46.15 -16.40 -19.14
N ASP A 871 -47.42 -16.81 -19.16
CA ASP A 871 -47.93 -17.84 -20.07
C ASP A 871 -48.28 -17.26 -21.47
N LYS A 872 -48.13 -15.94 -21.66
CA LYS A 872 -48.38 -15.23 -22.94
C LYS A 872 -47.13 -14.84 -23.74
N LEU A 873 -45.92 -15.11 -23.25
CA LEU A 873 -44.69 -14.83 -24.00
C LEU A 873 -44.59 -15.78 -25.21
N PRO A 874 -44.53 -15.28 -26.46
CA PRO A 874 -44.41 -16.14 -27.64
C PRO A 874 -43.01 -16.78 -27.68
N ASP A 875 -42.99 -18.10 -27.83
CA ASP A 875 -41.78 -18.93 -27.85
C ASP A 875 -41.04 -18.78 -29.19
N TYR A 876 -40.34 -17.65 -29.37
CA TYR A 876 -39.69 -17.26 -30.62
C TYR A 876 -38.16 -17.18 -30.47
N CYS A 877 -37.50 -18.33 -30.56
CA CYS A 877 -36.09 -18.39 -30.94
C CYS A 877 -35.98 -18.38 -32.49
N PRO A 878 -35.31 -17.39 -33.10
CA PRO A 878 -34.79 -17.55 -34.45
C PRO A 878 -33.78 -18.71 -34.49
N GLY A 879 -33.70 -19.43 -35.62
CA GLY A 879 -32.72 -20.51 -35.79
C GLY A 879 -31.33 -19.98 -36.14
N ASP A 880 -30.28 -20.70 -35.71
CA ASP A 880 -28.86 -20.36 -35.92
C ASP A 880 -28.35 -20.64 -37.37
N ASP A 881 -29.13 -20.30 -38.40
CA ASP A 881 -28.86 -20.64 -39.81
C ASP A 881 -28.78 -19.40 -40.73
N GLU A 882 -27.86 -18.45 -40.46
CA GLU A 882 -27.44 -17.46 -41.47
C GLU A 882 -25.96 -17.01 -41.27
N GLU A 883 -25.07 -17.42 -42.18
CA GLU A 883 -23.66 -17.00 -42.18
C GLU A 883 -23.52 -15.56 -42.71
N VAL A 884 -23.65 -14.57 -41.82
CA VAL A 884 -23.30 -13.17 -42.14
C VAL A 884 -21.78 -13.00 -42.10
N ALA A 885 -21.20 -12.69 -43.26
CA ALA A 885 -19.79 -12.29 -43.35
C ALA A 885 -19.62 -10.84 -42.91
N GLU A 886 -18.95 -10.61 -41.78
CA GLU A 886 -18.56 -9.27 -41.32
C GLU A 886 -17.15 -8.92 -41.77
N ASP A 887 -17.02 -7.95 -42.67
CA ASP A 887 -15.76 -7.23 -42.91
C ASP A 887 -15.44 -6.36 -41.68
N ILE A 888 -14.32 -6.64 -41.02
CA ILE A 888 -13.89 -5.90 -39.82
C ILE A 888 -12.79 -4.90 -40.20
N GLU A 889 -13.20 -3.69 -40.59
CA GLU A 889 -12.29 -2.54 -40.59
C GLU A 889 -11.89 -2.14 -39.15
N ALA A 890 -10.73 -1.50 -39.02
CA ALA A 890 -10.11 -1.24 -37.73
C ALA A 890 -10.52 0.10 -37.11
N HIS A 891 -10.54 0.19 -35.78
CA HIS A 891 -9.83 1.21 -34.96
C HIS A 891 -10.11 0.97 -33.45
N GLU A 892 -9.03 0.74 -32.68
CA GLU A 892 -8.66 1.42 -31.40
C GLU A 892 -9.79 1.74 -30.38
N ASP A 893 -9.95 1.12 -29.19
CA ASP A 893 -9.06 0.60 -28.10
C ASP A 893 -8.16 1.67 -27.43
N GLU A 894 -8.00 1.80 -26.09
CA GLU A 894 -8.52 1.04 -24.92
C GLU A 894 -9.24 2.01 -23.89
N GLU A 895 -9.29 1.87 -22.55
CA GLU A 895 -8.19 1.70 -21.59
C GLU A 895 -8.69 1.40 -20.15
N MET A 896 -7.94 0.62 -19.35
CA MET A 896 -8.19 0.40 -17.92
C MET A 896 -6.97 0.62 -16.99
N GLY A 897 -6.69 1.88 -16.64
CA GLY A 897 -5.77 2.21 -15.53
C GLY A 897 -6.37 1.94 -14.13
N ALA A 898 -5.63 1.23 -13.28
CA ALA A 898 -6.05 0.82 -11.93
C ALA A 898 -5.06 1.29 -10.83
N ASP A 899 -5.48 2.27 -10.03
CA ASP A 899 -4.77 2.76 -8.84
C ASP A 899 -5.03 1.88 -7.58
N ASP A 900 -4.12 1.91 -6.62
CA ASP A 900 -4.06 1.12 -5.38
C ASP A 900 -3.87 1.98 -4.09
N SER A 901 -4.31 3.25 -4.12
CA SER A 901 -4.18 4.21 -3.01
C SER A 901 -5.11 3.96 -1.79
N GLU A 902 -4.89 2.86 -1.04
CA GLU A 902 -5.52 2.61 0.27
C GLU A 902 -4.49 2.53 1.43
N VAL A 903 -4.31 3.63 2.17
CA VAL A 903 -3.66 3.57 3.51
C VAL A 903 -4.62 2.90 4.50
N PRO A 904 -4.24 1.78 5.16
CA PRO A 904 -5.15 1.09 6.06
C PRO A 904 -5.60 1.98 7.22
N THR A 905 -6.92 2.22 7.35
CA THR A 905 -7.51 3.06 8.41
C THR A 905 -7.06 2.66 9.82
N ARG A 906 -6.72 1.37 9.99
CA ARG A 906 -6.10 0.78 11.18
C ARG A 906 -4.81 1.47 11.62
N GLU A 907 -3.94 1.92 10.72
CA GLU A 907 -2.66 2.57 11.06
C GLU A 907 -2.94 3.97 11.65
N VAL A 908 -3.76 4.77 10.95
CA VAL A 908 -4.22 6.10 11.38
C VAL A 908 -4.92 6.01 12.75
N VAL A 909 -5.86 5.08 12.90
CA VAL A 909 -6.61 4.88 14.16
C VAL A 909 -5.71 4.44 15.32
N ASN A 910 -4.70 3.58 15.08
CA ASN A 910 -3.74 3.21 16.14
C ASN A 910 -2.83 4.39 16.55
N HIS A 911 -2.51 5.31 15.62
CA HIS A 911 -1.76 6.52 15.94
C HIS A 911 -2.58 7.50 16.81
N VAL A 912 -3.90 7.55 16.61
CA VAL A 912 -4.82 8.37 17.41
C VAL A 912 -5.07 7.76 18.79
N ILE A 913 -5.49 6.48 18.86
CA ILE A 913 -5.92 5.82 20.11
C ILE A 913 -4.79 5.72 21.15
N THR A 914 -3.53 5.55 20.74
CA THR A 914 -2.42 5.29 21.68
C THR A 914 -1.97 6.51 22.51
N LYS A 915 -2.54 7.71 22.31
CA LYS A 915 -2.22 8.90 23.10
C LYS A 915 -3.05 9.07 24.39
N THR A 916 -4.18 8.38 24.55
CA THR A 916 -5.14 8.63 25.65
C THR A 916 -5.45 7.39 26.50
N THR A 917 -4.72 7.21 27.60
CA THR A 917 -5.28 6.88 28.95
C THR A 917 -4.19 6.65 30.00
N ARG A 918 -4.25 7.38 31.13
CA ARG A 918 -4.30 6.84 32.50
C ARG A 918 -4.20 7.93 33.57
N LYS A 919 -4.97 7.71 34.66
CA LYS A 919 -5.07 8.50 35.92
C LYS A 919 -5.99 9.75 35.83
N ASN A 920 -6.84 10.07 36.82
CA ASN A 920 -7.13 9.34 38.07
C ASN A 920 -8.50 9.66 38.73
N ARG A 921 -9.08 8.62 39.37
CA ARG A 921 -9.99 8.64 40.56
C ARG A 921 -9.42 9.56 41.68
N LYS A 922 -10.15 10.15 42.66
CA LYS A 922 -11.53 10.04 43.25
C LYS A 922 -12.08 11.49 43.53
N VAL A 923 -13.21 11.79 44.21
CA VAL A 923 -13.56 11.60 45.66
C VAL A 923 -15.03 12.04 45.95
N ARG A 924 -15.84 11.21 46.64
CA ARG A 924 -17.13 11.52 47.37
C ARG A 924 -18.28 12.14 46.53
N LYS A 925 -19.57 12.17 46.92
CA LYS A 925 -20.45 11.61 48.01
C LYS A 925 -21.84 11.35 47.32
N ASP A 926 -22.94 10.81 47.86
CA ASP A 926 -23.39 10.35 49.20
C ASP A 926 -24.56 9.34 49.04
N GLY A 927 -24.85 8.50 50.05
CA GLY A 927 -26.11 7.71 50.20
C GLY A 927 -26.39 6.59 49.16
N ALA A 928 -27.37 5.69 49.35
CA ALA A 928 -28.00 5.16 50.59
C ALA A 928 -28.78 3.86 50.27
N VAL A 929 -28.86 2.89 51.22
CA VAL A 929 -29.68 1.64 51.18
C VAL A 929 -29.27 0.63 50.06
N GLY A 930 -29.34 -0.70 50.20
CA GLY A 930 -29.62 -1.63 51.31
C GLY A 930 -29.61 -3.09 50.80
N LEU A 931 -29.89 -4.07 51.68
CA LEU A 931 -29.92 -5.55 51.43
C LEU A 931 -28.54 -6.18 51.08
N VAL A 932 -27.92 -7.13 51.80
CA VAL A 932 -28.30 -8.22 52.74
C VAL A 932 -28.62 -9.58 52.09
N SER A 933 -27.60 -10.44 52.04
CA SER A 933 -27.60 -11.93 52.10
C SER A 933 -26.10 -12.34 52.09
N SER A 934 -25.48 -12.92 53.13
CA SER A 934 -25.64 -14.27 53.74
C SER A 934 -25.17 -15.41 52.79
N CYS A 935 -24.32 -16.37 53.18
CA CYS A 935 -23.91 -16.84 54.53
C CYS A 935 -22.40 -17.21 54.64
N GLU A 936 -21.95 -17.48 55.89
CA GLU A 936 -20.77 -18.24 56.41
C GLU A 936 -19.35 -18.13 55.75
N ALA A 937 -18.22 -17.95 56.47
CA ALA A 937 -17.62 -18.68 57.63
C ALA A 937 -16.99 -20.03 57.22
N GLU A 938 -15.89 -20.55 57.78
CA GLU A 938 -15.18 -20.35 59.08
C GLU A 938 -13.71 -19.80 58.87
N ASP A 939 -12.73 -19.76 59.77
CA ASP A 939 -12.43 -20.48 61.04
C ASP A 939 -11.26 -19.83 61.83
N ILE A 940 -11.09 -20.08 63.15
CA ILE A 940 -9.83 -20.01 63.97
C ILE A 940 -10.06 -20.10 65.52
N ASP A 941 -9.04 -20.60 66.25
CA ASP A 941 -8.87 -20.77 67.73
C ASP A 941 -9.68 -21.93 68.38
N ALA A 942 -9.17 -22.73 69.34
CA ALA A 942 -7.88 -22.81 70.05
C ALA A 942 -7.58 -24.31 70.42
N GLU A 943 -6.36 -24.85 70.26
CA GLU A 943 -5.26 -24.97 71.27
C GLU A 943 -5.30 -26.27 72.16
N VAL A 944 -4.12 -26.64 72.71
CA VAL A 944 -3.86 -27.52 73.87
C VAL A 944 -3.50 -29.02 73.64
N ALA A 945 -2.40 -29.42 74.29
CA ALA A 945 -1.90 -30.76 74.69
C ALA A 945 -1.29 -31.75 73.66
N ALA A 946 -0.18 -32.34 74.11
CA ALA A 946 0.50 -33.57 73.63
C ALA A 946 0.40 -34.62 74.79
N PRO A 947 1.15 -35.77 74.90
CA PRO A 947 2.42 -36.17 74.26
C PRO A 947 2.53 -37.67 73.84
N GLU A 948 3.78 -38.15 73.67
CA GLU A 948 4.24 -39.58 73.66
C GLU A 948 3.92 -40.47 72.42
N ALA A 949 4.73 -41.47 72.02
CA ALA A 949 6.15 -41.81 72.30
C ALA A 949 6.69 -42.86 71.27
N SER A 950 7.99 -43.21 71.34
CA SER A 950 8.76 -44.22 70.54
C SER A 950 8.94 -43.91 69.03
N ALA A 951 10.14 -43.87 68.41
CA ALA A 951 11.29 -44.81 68.30
C ALA A 951 11.04 -45.95 67.28
N GLY A 952 11.92 -46.31 66.33
CA GLY A 952 13.22 -45.80 65.83
C GLY A 952 13.53 -46.53 64.49
N GLY A 953 14.63 -46.35 63.72
CA GLY A 953 15.83 -45.50 63.74
C GLY A 953 16.61 -45.72 62.41
N ASP A 954 17.79 -45.09 62.25
CA ASP A 954 18.96 -45.51 61.43
C ASP A 954 18.82 -45.85 59.90
N ALA A 955 19.72 -45.50 58.97
CA ALA A 955 20.91 -44.63 59.01
C ALA A 955 21.28 -44.08 57.60
N GLU A 956 22.05 -42.98 57.63
CA GLU A 956 23.02 -42.37 56.68
C GLU A 956 23.00 -42.61 55.14
N GLY A 957 23.22 -41.52 54.38
CA GLY A 957 23.48 -41.52 52.93
C GLY A 957 23.57 -40.10 52.34
N GLU A 958 24.78 -39.65 51.97
CA GLU A 958 25.08 -38.27 51.52
C GLU A 958 24.48 -37.93 50.12
N GLY A 959 24.22 -36.66 49.73
CA GLY A 959 24.45 -35.36 50.39
C GLY A 959 24.05 -34.15 49.50
N SER A 960 24.69 -32.99 49.67
CA SER A 960 24.60 -31.75 48.83
C SER A 960 23.45 -30.71 49.04
N GLY A 961 23.34 -30.19 50.26
CA GLY A 961 23.26 -28.74 50.54
C GLY A 961 22.20 -27.82 49.89
N LYS A 962 21.06 -27.60 50.57
CA LYS A 962 20.09 -26.50 50.28
C LYS A 962 20.30 -25.30 51.22
N ARG A 963 20.60 -24.11 50.68
CA ARG A 963 20.70 -22.86 51.47
C ARG A 963 19.34 -22.34 51.94
N ARG A 964 19.10 -22.30 53.25
CA ARG A 964 17.99 -21.52 53.86
C ARG A 964 18.21 -20.01 53.70
N ARG A 965 17.13 -19.23 53.53
CA ARG A 965 17.13 -17.76 53.67
C ARG A 965 16.82 -17.38 55.12
N ARG A 966 17.45 -16.33 55.65
CA ARG A 966 17.04 -15.70 56.92
C ARG A 966 15.96 -14.64 56.67
N PRO A 967 14.99 -14.44 57.58
CA PRO A 967 14.10 -13.28 57.58
C PRO A 967 14.88 -11.98 57.81
N ASN A 968 14.31 -10.83 57.43
CA ASN A 968 14.96 -9.53 57.54
C ASN A 968 14.26 -8.69 58.62
N VAL A 969 14.88 -8.53 59.78
CA VAL A 969 14.29 -7.83 60.94
C VAL A 969 14.64 -6.34 60.92
N ARG A 970 13.64 -5.51 60.62
CA ARG A 970 13.50 -4.07 60.92
C ARG A 970 12.06 -3.65 60.57
N TYR A 971 11.54 -2.62 61.21
CA TYR A 971 10.12 -2.21 61.21
C TYR A 971 9.17 -3.08 62.04
N ALA A 972 9.56 -3.37 63.29
CA ALA A 972 8.63 -3.66 64.38
C ALA A 972 8.91 -2.62 65.49
N GLY A 973 7.91 -1.83 65.85
CA GLY A 973 8.04 -0.66 66.74
C GLY A 973 6.78 0.23 66.64
N PRO A 974 5.99 0.45 67.71
CA PRO A 974 4.62 1.00 67.56
C PRO A 974 4.50 2.51 67.29
N GLU A 975 5.56 3.29 67.51
CA GLU A 975 5.43 4.73 67.82
C GLU A 975 5.46 5.68 66.61
N PHE A 976 5.49 5.16 65.38
CA PHE A 976 5.69 5.98 64.16
C PHE A 976 4.46 6.81 63.70
N TRP A 977 3.41 6.92 64.53
CA TRP A 977 2.16 7.61 64.17
C TRP A 977 1.61 8.48 65.30
N ARG A 978 2.25 9.63 65.55
CA ARG A 978 1.57 10.80 66.12
C ARG A 978 1.97 12.05 65.35
N HIS A 979 0.99 12.74 64.78
CA HIS A 979 1.13 14.12 64.35
C HIS A 979 0.74 15.02 65.53
N ALA A 980 1.54 16.04 65.80
CA ALA A 980 1.17 17.14 66.68
C ALA A 980 1.12 18.42 65.83
N ASN A 981 -0.02 19.09 65.91
CA ASN A 981 -0.20 20.50 65.61
C ASN A 981 -0.63 21.18 66.93
N ASP A 982 -0.67 22.51 66.89
CA ASP A 982 -1.30 23.43 67.85
C ASP A 982 -0.41 23.98 68.99
N ASN A 983 -0.77 25.20 69.42
CA ASN A 983 -0.19 26.06 70.47
C ASN A 983 1.16 26.75 70.17
N ASP A 984 1.09 27.82 69.37
CA ASP A 984 1.02 29.24 69.82
C ASP A 984 1.93 29.82 70.94
N GLU A 985 2.10 31.14 70.79
CA GLU A 985 2.44 32.20 71.76
C GLU A 985 3.88 32.34 72.36
N ASP A 986 4.49 33.46 71.96
CA ASP A 986 5.25 34.46 72.73
C ASP A 986 6.41 34.07 73.66
N LEU A 987 7.58 34.70 73.41
CA LEU A 987 8.06 35.81 74.26
C LEU A 987 9.12 36.67 73.54
N ALA A 988 9.40 37.86 74.08
CA ALA A 988 10.01 38.99 73.37
C ALA A 988 11.56 39.13 73.50
N ALA A 989 12.08 40.16 72.83
CA ALA A 989 13.51 40.50 72.70
C ALA A 989 14.19 40.96 74.02
N PRO A 990 15.52 41.14 73.99
CA PRO A 990 16.05 42.51 74.02
C PRO A 990 17.01 42.85 72.86
N ALA A 991 17.52 44.08 72.84
CA ALA A 991 18.29 44.70 71.75
C ALA A 991 19.80 44.83 72.08
N ASP A 992 20.46 45.81 71.44
CA ASP A 992 21.88 46.23 71.53
C ASP A 992 22.90 45.27 70.83
N ALA A 993 23.92 45.76 70.09
CA ALA A 993 24.21 47.08 69.54
C ALA A 993 25.20 46.96 68.33
N ASP A 994 25.54 48.08 67.69
CA ASP A 994 26.39 48.16 66.48
C ASP A 994 27.82 47.61 66.63
N LEU A 995 28.42 47.18 65.50
CA LEU A 995 29.71 47.72 65.00
C LEU A 995 30.12 47.14 63.61
N LEU A 996 30.53 48.06 62.71
CA LEU A 996 31.20 47.88 61.41
C LEU A 996 30.41 47.20 60.26
#